data_AF-A0A1I8F9M4-F1
#
_entry.id   AF-A0A1I8F9M4-F1
#
_cell.length_a   1.000
_cell.length_b   1.000
_cell.length_c   1.000
_cell.angle_alpha   90.00
_cell.angle_beta   90.00
_cell.angle_gamma   90.00
#
_symmetry.space_group_name_H-M   'P 1'
#
loop_
_entity.id
_entity.type
_entity.pdbx_description
1 polymer ?
#
loop_
_entity_poly.entity_id
_entity_poly.type
_entity_poly.pdbx_seq_one_letter_code
_entity_poly.pdbx_strand_id
1 'polypeptide(L)'
;IWTIGSSHIDLFLNGVDIVVNSSGSYHQLRKLNRRVDLISSCTNKAGGLYLYSNLRGCDGERVYYDGSALVAMNGRLVAQSRQFRFRRSRSHFGHCVDLEEIRNYRQANRAEAPALTRIAVPQWRLCRQDVAAACQVKFLFQLTNGRAPTYQWEPRYHTPEEEIALGPACWLWIISDEAVLQDLRRIVRDPQFLPGSPQDICSRLFTTCYMGSENSSSETRQRAEQLAKEIGASHLALRIDAAVSALVAIFVACTGLQPKFRAHGGSAQENLALQNVQARVRMVLAYLFAQLVLLARGLTGNLLVLGSANLDEGLRGYMTKYDCSSADVNPIGGISKSDLRSFIRYSMRRHGISILGEIFSAPPTAELEPLAANGQLAQTDEVDMGMTYDELSAYGRLRKLDKCGPVAMFLRLRRLWPQHSAKVVADKVKHFFRSYSINRHKVTVLTPSYHAEAYNIDDNRFDHRQFLYNVNWPWQFQQIDQLVDQMAGCEPVLTTDKMELGHPESSAMCWILALASGSTYTTTGTVDKIQTNDTTEEKSVLSSSVGYQGCVRLLAQIGRQRATWRGGIASTPIPPVESAAAKILASGNLAAARRRPQQQQQQLQGRIGKRTSPLAVKANNDSGRCRHRNQSNRAASKVQQLGNVEQAPIVARLTLSPRGCRVVQQQQQHQEPDEPTVTN
;
A
#
# COMPACT_ATOMS: atom_id res chain seq x y z
N ILE A 1 -14.83 -3.93 14.69
CA ILE A 1 -14.86 -2.55 15.24
C ILE A 1 -15.39 -1.52 14.25
N TRP A 2 -15.14 -1.65 12.94
CA TRP A 2 -15.61 -0.68 11.93
C TRP A 2 -16.85 -1.14 11.14
N THR A 3 -17.48 -2.26 11.53
CA THR A 3 -18.69 -2.75 10.85
C THR A 3 -19.92 -2.01 11.35
N ILE A 4 -20.89 -1.80 10.47
CA ILE A 4 -22.22 -1.31 10.85
C ILE A 4 -22.83 -2.34 11.81
N GLY A 5 -23.31 -1.88 12.98
CA GLY A 5 -23.76 -2.79 14.04
C GLY A 5 -22.62 -3.60 14.65
N SER A 6 -21.51 -2.95 15.02
CA SER A 6 -20.38 -3.64 15.66
C SER A 6 -20.76 -4.23 17.02
N SER A 7 -20.35 -5.48 17.26
CA SER A 7 -20.69 -6.25 18.47
C SER A 7 -20.32 -5.58 19.80
N HIS A 8 -19.30 -4.72 19.83
CA HIS A 8 -18.90 -4.02 21.06
C HIS A 8 -19.99 -3.09 21.60
N ILE A 9 -20.86 -2.54 20.74
CA ILE A 9 -21.97 -1.70 21.18
C ILE A 9 -22.95 -2.55 21.99
N ASP A 10 -23.34 -3.71 21.46
CA ASP A 10 -24.24 -4.63 22.15
C ASP A 10 -23.60 -5.19 23.43
N LEU A 11 -22.29 -5.44 23.43
CA LEU A 11 -21.57 -5.87 24.62
C LEU A 11 -21.63 -4.80 25.72
N PHE A 12 -21.34 -3.53 25.41
CA PHE A 12 -21.43 -2.44 26.39
C PHE A 12 -22.86 -2.24 26.91
N LEU A 13 -23.86 -2.34 26.04
CA LEU A 13 -25.28 -2.30 26.43
C LEU A 13 -25.68 -3.46 27.36
N ASN A 14 -25.05 -4.63 27.23
CA ASN A 14 -25.23 -5.75 28.17
C ASN A 14 -24.43 -5.61 29.49
N GLY A 15 -23.81 -4.46 29.74
CA GLY A 15 -23.05 -4.20 30.96
C GLY A 15 -21.63 -4.78 30.96
N VAL A 16 -21.07 -5.14 29.80
CA VAL A 16 -19.65 -5.52 29.71
C VAL A 16 -18.77 -4.30 30.00
N ASP A 17 -17.91 -4.35 31.00
CA ASP A 17 -17.02 -3.23 31.34
C ASP A 17 -15.78 -3.15 30.44
N ILE A 18 -15.28 -4.29 29.96
CA ILE A 18 -14.03 -4.39 29.19
C ILE A 18 -14.25 -5.15 27.89
N VAL A 19 -13.91 -4.51 26.77
CA VAL A 19 -13.89 -5.15 25.45
C VAL A 19 -12.45 -5.33 24.98
N VAL A 20 -12.12 -6.55 24.55
CA VAL A 20 -10.81 -6.88 23.98
C VAL A 20 -10.92 -7.07 22.47
N ASN A 21 -10.02 -6.45 21.73
CA ASN A 21 -9.93 -6.50 20.27
C ASN A 21 -8.51 -6.89 19.86
N SER A 22 -8.36 -8.13 19.40
CA SER A 22 -7.14 -8.63 18.76
C SER A 22 -7.22 -8.41 17.26
N SER A 23 -6.21 -7.75 16.69
CA SER A 23 -6.23 -7.26 15.32
C SER A 23 -4.99 -7.69 14.52
N GLY A 24 -5.16 -7.76 13.21
CA GLY A 24 -4.09 -7.86 12.21
C GLY A 24 -4.22 -6.71 11.21
N SER A 25 -4.16 -5.47 11.69
CA SER A 25 -4.22 -4.27 10.87
C SER A 25 -2.82 -3.88 10.40
N TYR A 26 -2.54 -4.05 9.11
CA TYR A 26 -1.31 -3.58 8.49
C TYR A 26 -1.20 -2.05 8.45
N HIS A 27 0.04 -1.58 8.36
CA HIS A 27 0.42 -0.18 8.13
C HIS A 27 -0.13 0.31 6.81
N GLN A 28 -0.74 1.47 6.87
CA GLN A 28 -1.05 2.26 5.69
C GLN A 28 -0.74 3.69 6.10
N LEU A 29 -0.08 4.42 5.21
CA LEU A 29 0.37 5.78 5.46
C LEU A 29 -0.83 6.63 5.93
N ARG A 30 -0.66 7.33 7.07
CA ARG A 30 -1.68 8.23 7.65
C ARG A 30 -2.97 7.55 8.16
N LYS A 31 -2.97 6.24 8.44
CA LYS A 31 -4.18 5.49 8.86
C LYS A 31 -4.40 5.41 10.38
N LEU A 32 -3.36 5.65 11.19
CA LEU A 32 -3.42 5.38 12.64
C LEU A 32 -4.51 6.19 13.35
N ASN A 33 -4.68 7.47 13.01
CA ASN A 33 -5.72 8.35 13.55
C ASN A 33 -7.11 7.71 13.48
N ARG A 34 -7.49 7.12 12.34
CA ARG A 34 -8.79 6.47 12.18
C ARG A 34 -9.02 5.35 13.19
N ARG A 35 -7.97 4.59 13.56
CA ARG A 35 -8.10 3.54 14.59
C ARG A 35 -8.31 4.15 15.97
N VAL A 36 -7.52 5.16 16.32
CA VAL A 36 -7.63 5.88 17.60
C VAL A 36 -9.02 6.51 17.72
N ASP A 37 -9.49 7.18 16.68
CA ASP A 37 -10.80 7.85 16.65
C ASP A 37 -11.95 6.84 16.80
N LEU A 38 -11.90 5.71 16.10
CA LEU A 38 -12.94 4.67 16.21
C LEU A 38 -13.01 4.07 17.61
N ILE A 39 -11.85 3.77 18.21
CA ILE A 39 -11.76 3.17 19.55
C ILE A 39 -12.22 4.18 20.62
N SER A 40 -11.74 5.43 20.52
CA SER A 40 -12.09 6.49 21.47
C SER A 40 -13.56 6.87 21.34
N SER A 41 -14.07 7.08 20.13
CA SER A 41 -15.49 7.38 19.90
C SER A 41 -16.42 6.27 20.39
N CYS A 42 -15.99 5.01 20.26
CA CYS A 42 -16.74 3.86 20.75
C CYS A 42 -16.92 3.90 22.28
N THR A 43 -15.82 4.08 23.03
CA THR A 43 -15.88 4.15 24.50
C THR A 43 -16.52 5.44 25.00
N ASN A 44 -16.39 6.54 24.26
CA ASN A 44 -17.11 7.78 24.56
C ASN A 44 -18.62 7.61 24.46
N LYS A 45 -19.09 6.84 23.47
CA LYS A 45 -20.53 6.67 23.24
C LYS A 45 -21.19 5.74 24.25
N ALA A 46 -20.53 4.65 24.61
CA ALA A 46 -21.14 3.56 25.40
C ALA A 46 -20.66 3.47 26.86
N GLY A 47 -19.57 4.18 27.19
CA GLY A 47 -18.82 3.96 28.42
C GLY A 47 -18.14 2.59 28.45
N GLY A 48 -16.96 2.50 29.05
CA GLY A 48 -16.21 1.26 29.17
C GLY A 48 -14.76 1.35 28.73
N LEU A 49 -14.05 0.25 28.95
CA LEU A 49 -12.65 0.07 28.61
C LEU A 49 -12.51 -0.73 27.31
N TYR A 50 -11.64 -0.27 26.42
CA TYR A 50 -11.33 -0.92 25.16
C TYR A 50 -9.84 -1.24 25.08
N LEU A 51 -9.53 -2.53 25.01
CA LEU A 51 -8.17 -3.04 24.87
C LEU A 51 -7.97 -3.46 23.42
N TYR A 52 -7.16 -2.70 22.68
CA TYR A 52 -6.79 -3.02 21.30
C TYR A 52 -5.35 -3.53 21.25
N SER A 53 -5.17 -4.72 20.69
CA SER A 53 -3.86 -5.30 20.39
C SER A 53 -3.76 -5.59 18.90
N ASN A 54 -2.57 -5.43 18.34
CA ASN A 54 -2.31 -5.62 16.92
C ASN A 54 -0.99 -6.36 16.72
N LEU A 55 -0.89 -7.09 15.62
CA LEU A 55 0.37 -7.64 15.14
C LEU A 55 1.42 -6.54 14.94
N ARG A 56 2.70 -6.91 15.00
CA ARG A 56 3.81 -6.03 14.64
C ARG A 56 4.88 -6.80 13.87
N GLY A 57 5.40 -6.20 12.82
CA GLY A 57 6.42 -6.81 11.95
C GLY A 57 5.87 -7.17 10.57
N CYS A 58 6.71 -7.78 9.74
CA CYS A 58 6.32 -8.23 8.40
C CYS A 58 5.52 -9.54 8.45
N ASP A 59 4.56 -9.69 7.54
CA ASP A 59 3.79 -10.92 7.31
C ASP A 59 4.60 -12.03 6.60
N GLY A 60 5.85 -11.75 6.22
CA GLY A 60 6.66 -12.62 5.38
C GLY A 60 6.50 -12.36 3.89
N GLU A 61 5.63 -11.42 3.51
CA GLU A 61 5.49 -10.95 2.13
C GLU A 61 5.80 -9.44 2.07
N ARG A 62 4.80 -8.58 2.25
CA ARG A 62 4.87 -7.16 1.85
C ARG A 62 4.17 -6.19 2.77
N VAL A 63 3.30 -6.69 3.65
CA VAL A 63 2.61 -5.82 4.59
C VAL A 63 3.39 -5.81 5.88
N TYR A 64 3.56 -4.62 6.43
CA TYR A 64 4.11 -4.44 7.76
C TYR A 64 2.97 -4.15 8.72
N TYR A 65 2.82 -4.95 9.76
CA TYR A 65 1.93 -4.63 10.87
C TYR A 65 2.61 -3.63 11.79
N ASP A 66 1.91 -2.54 12.08
CA ASP A 66 2.48 -1.39 12.76
C ASP A 66 2.20 -1.37 14.26
N GLY A 67 1.82 -2.51 14.85
CA GLY A 67 1.48 -2.60 16.26
C GLY A 67 0.47 -1.53 16.65
N SER A 68 0.91 -0.58 17.49
CA SER A 68 0.05 0.47 18.03
C SER A 68 -1.11 -0.11 18.83
N ALA A 69 -0.79 -0.98 19.80
CA ALA A 69 -1.74 -1.37 20.83
C ALA A 69 -2.22 -0.12 21.60
N LEU A 70 -3.52 -0.06 21.87
CA LEU A 70 -4.22 1.09 22.45
C LEU A 70 -5.07 0.62 23.62
N VAL A 71 -5.13 1.43 24.67
CA VAL A 71 -6.14 1.32 25.74
C VAL A 71 -6.91 2.62 25.75
N ALA A 72 -8.23 2.55 25.63
CA ALA A 72 -9.12 3.71 25.74
C ALA A 72 -10.22 3.45 26.76
N MET A 73 -10.61 4.48 27.50
CA MET A 73 -11.64 4.43 28.52
C MET A 73 -12.51 5.67 28.44
N ASN A 74 -13.83 5.50 28.34
CA ASN A 74 -14.81 6.58 28.37
C ASN A 74 -14.48 7.77 27.43
N GLY A 75 -13.96 7.47 26.24
CA GLY A 75 -13.58 8.48 25.24
C GLY A 75 -12.15 9.00 25.32
N ARG A 76 -11.39 8.64 26.35
CA ARG A 76 -10.01 9.07 26.56
C ARG A 76 -9.03 7.97 26.22
N LEU A 77 -7.90 8.34 25.62
CA LEU A 77 -6.78 7.42 25.46
C LEU A 77 -6.06 7.28 26.80
N VAL A 78 -5.91 6.05 27.28
CA VAL A 78 -5.21 5.71 28.52
C VAL A 78 -3.77 5.30 28.24
N ALA A 79 -3.54 4.64 27.10
CA ALA A 79 -2.28 4.00 26.79
C ALA A 79 -2.09 3.85 25.27
N GLN A 80 -0.87 4.09 24.79
CA GLN A 80 -0.49 3.80 23.41
C GLN A 80 0.94 3.30 23.30
N SER A 81 1.11 2.14 22.68
CA SER A 81 2.43 1.60 22.33
C SER A 81 2.98 2.20 21.03
N ARG A 82 4.29 2.08 20.81
CA ARG A 82 4.96 2.56 19.58
C ARG A 82 4.45 1.85 18.33
N GLN A 83 4.42 2.60 17.23
CA GLN A 83 4.03 2.10 15.90
C GLN A 83 5.14 1.25 15.27
N PHE A 84 6.38 1.76 15.26
CA PHE A 84 7.52 1.09 14.64
C PHE A 84 8.57 0.70 15.69
N ARG A 85 9.07 -0.55 15.61
CA ARG A 85 10.11 -1.06 16.51
C ARG A 85 10.72 -2.35 15.96
N PHE A 86 12.05 -2.48 16.02
CA PHE A 86 12.77 -3.68 15.61
C PHE A 86 12.60 -4.89 16.56
N ARG A 87 12.41 -4.63 17.86
CA ARG A 87 12.32 -5.71 18.86
C ARG A 87 10.94 -6.39 18.79
N ARG A 88 10.94 -7.71 18.56
CA ARG A 88 9.74 -8.56 18.50
C ARG A 88 9.08 -8.80 19.85
N SER A 89 9.84 -8.70 20.96
CA SER A 89 9.32 -8.91 22.31
C SER A 89 8.00 -8.17 22.52
N ARG A 90 6.98 -8.89 22.99
CA ARG A 90 5.67 -8.34 23.37
C ARG A 90 5.90 -7.01 24.07
N SER A 91 5.36 -5.94 23.50
CA SER A 91 5.27 -4.68 24.22
C SER A 91 4.20 -4.87 25.29
N HIS A 92 4.58 -5.52 26.40
CA HIS A 92 3.75 -5.54 27.58
C HIS A 92 3.70 -4.11 28.07
N PHE A 93 2.52 -3.53 27.98
CA PHE A 93 2.24 -2.23 28.54
C PHE A 93 0.99 -2.40 29.39
N GLY A 94 1.20 -2.43 30.69
CA GLY A 94 0.14 -2.53 31.68
C GLY A 94 -0.23 -1.15 32.16
N HIS A 95 -1.53 -0.92 32.34
CA HIS A 95 -2.05 0.25 33.03
C HIS A 95 -3.00 -0.18 34.12
N CYS A 96 -2.96 0.53 35.24
CA CYS A 96 -3.98 0.44 36.26
C CYS A 96 -5.16 1.31 35.83
N VAL A 97 -6.36 0.75 35.86
CA VAL A 97 -7.62 1.42 35.53
C VAL A 97 -8.62 1.19 36.65
N ASP A 98 -9.41 2.21 36.97
CA ASP A 98 -10.49 2.13 37.94
C ASP A 98 -11.81 1.79 37.23
N LEU A 99 -12.38 0.62 37.55
CA LEU A 99 -13.65 0.18 36.96
C LEU A 99 -14.84 0.98 37.50
N GLU A 100 -14.73 1.62 38.66
CA GLU A 100 -15.79 2.49 39.17
C GLU A 100 -15.94 3.75 38.32
N GLU A 101 -14.88 4.23 37.66
CA GLU A 101 -14.98 5.36 36.71
C GLU A 101 -15.88 5.01 35.51
N ILE A 102 -15.83 3.77 35.03
CA ILE A 102 -16.71 3.28 33.95
C ILE A 102 -18.17 3.29 34.41
N ARG A 103 -18.42 2.76 35.61
CA ARG A 103 -19.78 2.66 36.18
C ARG A 103 -20.36 4.05 36.43
N ASN A 104 -19.57 4.94 37.02
CA ASN A 104 -19.94 6.34 37.24
C ASN A 104 -20.20 7.08 35.91
N TYR A 105 -19.37 6.86 34.90
CA TYR A 105 -19.56 7.46 33.57
C TYR A 105 -20.88 7.03 32.92
N ARG A 106 -21.22 5.73 32.98
CA ARG A 106 -22.51 5.23 32.46
C ARG A 106 -23.70 5.77 33.27
N GLN A 107 -23.56 5.84 34.59
CA GLN A 107 -24.60 6.41 35.46
C GLN A 107 -24.83 7.90 35.24
N ALA A 108 -23.79 8.66 34.88
CA ALA A 108 -23.90 10.07 34.52
C ALA A 108 -24.58 10.24 33.15
N ASN A 109 -24.33 9.32 32.22
CA ASN A 109 -24.87 9.34 30.86
C ASN A 109 -26.17 8.52 30.71
N ARG A 110 -27.20 8.82 31.53
CA ARG A 110 -28.48 8.04 31.64
C ARG A 110 -29.36 7.93 30.38
N ALA A 111 -28.93 8.46 29.23
CA ALA A 111 -29.66 8.34 27.97
C ALA A 111 -29.67 6.89 27.39
N GLU A 112 -28.92 5.95 27.99
CA GLU A 112 -28.84 4.55 27.54
C GLU A 112 -30.00 3.66 28.03
N ALA A 113 -30.64 4.00 29.15
CA ALA A 113 -31.74 3.19 29.73
C ALA A 113 -32.98 3.06 28.82
N PRO A 114 -33.41 4.10 28.07
CA PRO A 114 -34.50 3.98 27.08
C PRO A 114 -34.10 3.29 25.76
N ALA A 115 -32.80 3.18 25.46
CA ALA A 115 -32.32 2.48 24.25
C ALA A 115 -32.36 0.95 24.43
N LEU A 116 -32.08 0.48 25.65
CA LEU A 116 -32.15 -0.93 26.04
C LEU A 116 -33.58 -1.52 25.94
N THR A 117 -34.61 -0.70 26.11
CA THR A 117 -36.01 -1.14 25.96
C THR A 117 -36.50 -1.14 24.51
N ARG A 118 -35.76 -0.56 23.57
CA ARG A 118 -36.13 -0.46 22.15
C ARG A 118 -35.32 -1.38 21.22
N ILE A 119 -34.15 -1.84 21.65
CA ILE A 119 -33.27 -2.70 20.86
C ILE A 119 -33.37 -4.11 21.44
N ALA A 120 -33.73 -5.09 20.62
CA ALA A 120 -33.63 -6.50 20.98
C ALA A 120 -32.13 -6.86 21.10
N VAL A 121 -31.55 -6.60 22.27
CA VAL A 121 -30.15 -6.90 22.51
C VAL A 121 -30.01 -8.43 22.64
N PRO A 122 -29.16 -9.09 21.84
CA PRO A 122 -28.94 -10.53 21.95
C PRO A 122 -28.48 -10.88 23.37
N GLN A 123 -29.11 -11.90 23.98
CA GLN A 123 -28.63 -12.42 25.26
C GLN A 123 -27.34 -13.21 25.04
N TRP A 124 -26.23 -12.70 25.60
CA TRP A 124 -24.95 -13.38 25.56
C TRP A 124 -24.84 -14.39 26.69
N ARG A 125 -24.31 -15.58 26.39
CA ARG A 125 -24.12 -16.64 27.40
C ARG A 125 -23.01 -16.22 28.36
N LEU A 126 -23.38 -15.93 29.60
CA LEU A 126 -22.42 -15.56 30.64
C LEU A 126 -21.64 -16.82 31.07
N CYS A 127 -20.34 -16.86 30.80
CA CYS A 127 -19.45 -17.86 31.39
C CYS A 127 -18.98 -17.32 32.73
N ARG A 128 -19.52 -17.86 33.83
CA ARG A 128 -19.00 -17.56 35.17
C ARG A 128 -17.73 -18.36 35.37
N GLN A 129 -16.59 -17.73 35.09
CA GLN A 129 -15.31 -18.14 35.63
C GLN A 129 -15.00 -17.23 36.81
N ASP A 130 -14.51 -17.78 37.91
CA ASP A 130 -13.98 -16.99 39.01
C ASP A 130 -12.69 -16.30 38.56
N VAL A 131 -12.84 -15.12 37.96
CA VAL A 131 -11.72 -14.27 37.52
C VAL A 131 -10.81 -13.93 38.70
N ALA A 132 -11.36 -13.88 39.93
CA ALA A 132 -10.59 -13.72 41.16
C ALA A 132 -9.59 -14.86 41.42
N ALA A 133 -9.85 -16.08 40.94
CA ALA A 133 -8.93 -17.21 41.06
C ALA A 133 -7.88 -17.25 39.92
N ALA A 134 -8.15 -16.60 38.78
CA ALA A 134 -7.28 -16.60 37.60
C ALA A 134 -6.42 -15.32 37.46
N CYS A 135 -6.84 -14.22 38.06
CA CYS A 135 -6.08 -12.97 38.12
C CYS A 135 -5.47 -12.81 39.51
N GLN A 136 -4.16 -12.53 39.59
CA GLN A 136 -3.61 -11.89 40.78
C GLN A 136 -4.23 -10.50 40.91
N VAL A 137 -5.43 -10.41 41.49
CA VAL A 137 -6.05 -9.15 41.88
C VAL A 137 -5.21 -8.60 43.04
N LYS A 138 -4.08 -7.97 42.70
CA LYS A 138 -3.34 -7.16 43.67
C LYS A 138 -4.21 -5.94 43.93
N PHE A 139 -4.66 -5.79 45.18
CA PHE A 139 -5.41 -4.62 45.61
C PHE A 139 -4.66 -3.34 45.18
N LEU A 140 -5.39 -2.45 44.48
CA LEU A 140 -4.90 -1.23 43.82
C LEU A 140 -3.88 -0.42 44.64
N PHE A 141 -4.05 -0.43 45.97
CA PHE A 141 -3.25 0.34 46.92
C PHE A 141 -1.74 0.07 46.84
N GLN A 142 -1.32 -1.18 46.56
CA GLN A 142 0.10 -1.55 46.49
C GLN A 142 0.78 -1.20 45.15
N LEU A 143 0.01 -1.06 44.06
CA LEU A 143 0.56 -0.83 42.72
C LEU A 143 0.62 0.65 42.34
N THR A 144 -0.23 1.49 42.92
CA THR A 144 -0.29 2.93 42.61
C THR A 144 0.37 3.82 43.67
N ASN A 145 1.01 3.24 44.70
CA ASN A 145 1.51 3.95 45.89
C ASN A 145 0.45 4.93 46.47
N GLY A 146 -0.82 4.52 46.49
CA GLY A 146 -1.93 5.33 46.99
C GLY A 146 -2.34 6.53 46.13
N ARG A 147 -1.82 6.67 44.89
CA ARG A 147 -2.23 7.75 43.97
C ARG A 147 -3.35 7.29 43.03
N ALA A 148 -4.30 8.18 42.75
CA ALA A 148 -5.27 7.96 41.69
C ALA A 148 -4.54 7.86 40.33
N PRO A 149 -4.93 6.92 39.45
CA PRO A 149 -4.28 6.81 38.15
C PRO A 149 -4.56 8.07 37.31
N THR A 150 -3.53 8.62 36.69
CA THR A 150 -3.65 9.80 35.80
C THR A 150 -3.73 9.33 34.35
N TYR A 151 -4.80 9.69 33.65
CA TYR A 151 -5.13 9.18 32.31
C TYR A 151 -5.01 10.22 31.19
N GLN A 152 -4.08 11.17 31.29
CA GLN A 152 -3.89 12.16 30.23
C GLN A 152 -2.79 11.71 29.26
N TRP A 153 -3.20 10.92 28.26
CA TRP A 153 -2.33 10.56 27.14
C TRP A 153 -2.87 11.18 25.85
N GLU A 154 -2.09 12.08 25.27
CA GLU A 154 -2.35 12.53 23.91
C GLU A 154 -1.91 11.45 22.90
N PRO A 155 -2.72 11.18 21.87
CA PRO A 155 -2.33 10.27 20.81
C PRO A 155 -1.03 10.75 20.14
N ARG A 156 -0.03 9.87 20.10
CA ARG A 156 1.22 10.09 19.37
C ARG A 156 1.05 9.63 17.93
N TYR A 157 1.17 10.57 17.00
CA TYR A 157 1.19 10.32 15.57
C TYR A 157 2.57 10.65 15.02
N HIS A 158 3.01 9.85 14.06
CA HIS A 158 4.16 10.18 13.24
C HIS A 158 3.72 11.10 12.10
N THR A 159 4.60 12.01 11.70
CA THR A 159 4.45 12.70 10.42
C THR A 159 4.53 11.69 9.26
N PRO A 160 3.98 11.97 8.07
CA PRO A 160 4.10 11.06 6.94
C PRO A 160 5.56 10.70 6.61
N GLU A 161 6.48 11.65 6.73
CA GLU A 161 7.90 11.44 6.48
C GLU A 161 8.54 10.53 7.53
N GLU A 162 8.14 10.64 8.80
CA GLU A 162 8.55 9.71 9.86
C GLU A 162 7.99 8.31 9.65
N GLU A 163 6.73 8.18 9.23
CA GLU A 163 6.15 6.86 8.89
C GLU A 163 6.92 6.21 7.73
N ILE A 164 7.32 6.98 6.71
CA ILE A 164 8.15 6.51 5.59
C ILE A 164 9.56 6.16 6.04
N ALA A 165 10.14 6.93 6.98
CA ALA A 165 11.46 6.63 7.51
C ALA A 165 11.50 5.34 8.34
N LEU A 166 10.41 5.02 9.05
CA LEU A 166 10.39 3.94 10.04
C LEU A 166 9.73 2.65 9.53
N GLY A 167 8.63 2.74 8.78
CA GLY A 167 7.85 1.59 8.32
C GLY A 167 8.64 0.68 7.36
N PRO A 168 9.00 1.18 6.17
CA PRO A 168 9.89 0.48 5.24
C PRO A 168 11.20 0.02 5.88
N ALA A 169 11.81 0.81 6.76
CA ALA A 169 13.05 0.41 7.46
C ALA A 169 12.84 -0.80 8.39
N CYS A 170 11.76 -0.82 9.18
CA CYS A 170 11.40 -1.98 9.99
C CYS A 170 11.03 -3.19 9.13
N TRP A 171 10.46 -2.97 7.94
CA TRP A 171 10.16 -4.01 6.97
C TRP A 171 11.39 -4.54 6.23
N LEU A 172 12.50 -3.82 6.16
CA LEU A 172 13.76 -4.37 5.63
C LEU A 172 14.53 -5.18 6.68
N TRP A 173 14.33 -4.90 7.96
CA TRP A 173 15.03 -5.54 9.09
C TRP A 173 14.39 -6.87 9.56
N ILE A 174 13.75 -7.66 8.68
CA ILE A 174 12.90 -8.83 9.07
C ILE A 174 13.74 -9.99 9.61
N ILE A 175 14.22 -9.87 10.85
CA ILE A 175 15.06 -10.87 11.51
C ILE A 175 14.64 -11.02 13.00
N SER A 176 15.04 -12.15 13.62
CA SER A 176 14.50 -12.90 14.76
C SER A 176 14.39 -12.22 16.16
N ASP A 177 13.89 -13.00 17.14
CA ASP A 177 13.46 -12.61 18.49
C ASP A 177 14.60 -12.28 19.47
N GLU A 178 15.85 -12.50 19.07
CA GLU A 178 17.05 -12.26 19.86
C GLU A 178 17.37 -10.77 20.03
N ALA A 179 18.34 -10.44 20.88
CA ALA A 179 18.80 -9.06 21.00
C ALA A 179 19.29 -8.58 19.62
N VAL A 180 18.78 -7.45 19.12
CA VAL A 180 19.09 -6.85 17.79
C VAL A 180 20.59 -6.93 17.41
N LEU A 181 21.46 -6.83 18.40
CA LEU A 181 22.92 -6.97 18.25
C LEU A 181 23.37 -8.38 17.83
N GLN A 182 22.79 -9.44 18.39
CA GLN A 182 23.09 -10.83 18.02
C GLN A 182 22.73 -11.09 16.55
N ASP A 183 21.57 -10.60 16.12
CA ASP A 183 21.17 -10.69 14.72
C ASP A 183 22.09 -9.92 13.80
N LEU A 184 22.45 -8.69 14.17
CA LEU A 184 23.43 -7.91 13.42
C LEU A 184 24.75 -8.67 13.28
N ARG A 185 25.31 -9.18 14.39
CA ARG A 185 26.54 -10.01 14.42
C ARG A 185 26.42 -11.24 13.52
N ARG A 186 25.27 -11.90 13.50
CA ARG A 186 25.01 -13.05 12.63
C ARG A 186 24.96 -12.66 11.14
N ILE A 187 24.32 -11.55 10.80
CA ILE A 187 24.19 -11.08 9.41
C ILE A 187 25.55 -10.64 8.87
N VAL A 188 26.30 -9.84 9.63
CA VAL A 188 27.64 -9.39 9.23
C VAL A 188 28.71 -10.46 9.42
N ARG A 189 28.37 -11.56 10.10
CA ARG A 189 29.21 -12.73 10.36
C ARG A 189 30.46 -12.42 11.17
N ASP A 190 30.28 -11.54 12.14
CA ASP A 190 31.31 -11.14 13.08
C ASP A 190 30.70 -11.17 14.48
N PRO A 191 30.98 -12.23 15.28
CA PRO A 191 30.47 -12.36 16.64
C PRO A 191 30.91 -11.25 17.60
N GLN A 192 32.02 -10.56 17.29
CA GLN A 192 32.57 -9.49 18.11
C GLN A 192 32.10 -8.11 17.64
N PHE A 193 31.39 -8.02 16.51
CA PHE A 193 30.94 -6.76 15.97
C PHE A 193 30.12 -5.96 16.98
N LEU A 194 30.57 -4.74 17.21
CA LEU A 194 29.94 -3.74 18.05
C LEU A 194 29.95 -2.44 17.23
N PRO A 195 28.82 -2.06 16.61
CA PRO A 195 28.79 -0.86 15.77
C PRO A 195 28.99 0.40 16.63
N GLY A 196 29.97 1.23 16.28
CA GLY A 196 30.18 2.53 16.90
C GLY A 196 29.32 3.62 16.25
N SER A 197 28.98 3.44 14.97
CA SER A 197 28.17 4.36 14.17
C SER A 197 27.17 3.65 13.26
N PRO A 198 26.10 4.33 12.79
CA PRO A 198 25.24 3.81 11.74
C PRO A 198 25.99 3.47 10.44
N GLN A 199 27.06 4.21 10.12
CA GLN A 199 27.90 4.00 8.95
C GLN A 199 28.65 2.66 9.01
N ASP A 200 29.10 2.25 10.21
CA ASP A 200 29.75 0.93 10.40
C ASP A 200 28.80 -0.19 9.98
N ILE A 201 27.52 -0.07 10.34
CA ILE A 201 26.47 -1.03 9.97
C ILE A 201 26.22 -0.96 8.46
N CYS A 202 26.03 0.24 7.92
CA CYS A 202 25.74 0.46 6.51
C CYS A 202 26.83 -0.12 5.60
N SER A 203 28.10 0.04 5.95
CA SER A 203 29.24 -0.44 5.17
C SER A 203 29.28 -1.96 5.01
N ARG A 204 28.73 -2.69 5.99
CA ARG A 204 28.67 -4.15 6.03
C ARG A 204 27.40 -4.70 5.39
N LEU A 205 26.29 -3.97 5.45
CA LEU A 205 24.97 -4.44 5.01
C LEU A 205 24.55 -3.92 3.64
N PHE A 206 25.03 -2.74 3.23
CA PHE A 206 24.51 -2.06 2.06
C PHE A 206 25.60 -1.80 1.03
N THR A 207 25.41 -2.39 -0.16
CA THR A 207 26.25 -2.15 -1.34
C THR A 207 25.45 -1.38 -2.37
N THR A 208 25.98 -0.23 -2.79
CA THR A 208 25.43 0.61 -3.85
C THR A 208 26.23 0.41 -5.13
N CYS A 209 25.57 0.49 -6.29
CA CYS A 209 26.22 0.31 -7.59
C CYS A 209 25.71 1.35 -8.59
N TYR A 210 26.56 2.30 -8.97
CA TYR A 210 26.32 3.21 -10.07
C TYR A 210 26.71 2.55 -11.40
N MET A 211 25.78 2.51 -12.35
CA MET A 211 25.94 1.85 -13.64
C MET A 211 25.74 2.85 -14.78
N GLY A 212 26.80 3.60 -15.10
CA GLY A 212 26.79 4.63 -16.13
C GLY A 212 26.92 4.06 -17.54
N SER A 213 26.42 4.80 -18.53
CA SER A 213 26.71 4.62 -19.95
C SER A 213 27.43 5.85 -20.51
N GLU A 214 27.76 5.82 -21.80
CA GLU A 214 28.28 6.97 -22.55
C GLU A 214 27.38 8.22 -22.48
N ASN A 215 26.08 8.02 -22.20
CA ASN A 215 25.10 9.09 -22.08
C ASN A 215 24.99 9.66 -20.66
N SER A 216 25.61 9.02 -19.67
CA SER A 216 25.49 9.41 -18.26
C SER A 216 26.43 10.57 -17.92
N SER A 217 25.92 11.55 -17.16
CA SER A 217 26.67 12.74 -16.76
C SER A 217 27.66 12.43 -15.64
N SER A 218 28.71 13.26 -15.53
CA SER A 218 29.67 13.16 -14.43
C SER A 218 29.03 13.49 -13.08
N GLU A 219 28.01 14.35 -13.12
CA GLU A 219 27.26 14.91 -12.00
C GLU A 219 26.36 13.85 -11.35
N THR A 220 25.69 12.99 -12.13
CA THR A 220 24.91 11.87 -11.54
C THR A 220 25.83 10.84 -10.87
N ARG A 221 27.00 10.57 -11.46
CA ARG A 221 28.01 9.68 -10.87
C ARG A 221 28.54 10.22 -9.54
N GLN A 222 28.97 11.48 -9.51
CA GLN A 222 29.51 12.11 -8.30
C GLN A 222 28.49 12.17 -7.17
N ARG A 223 27.23 12.52 -7.46
CA ARG A 223 26.15 12.52 -6.46
C ARG A 223 25.91 11.13 -5.86
N ALA A 224 25.93 10.08 -6.67
CA ALA A 224 25.78 8.71 -6.20
C ALA A 224 26.94 8.27 -5.29
N GLU A 225 28.18 8.59 -5.67
CA GLU A 225 29.38 8.29 -4.90
C GLU A 225 29.41 9.05 -3.57
N GLN A 226 29.11 10.34 -3.58
CA GLN A 226 29.06 11.18 -2.39
C GLN A 226 27.94 10.75 -1.43
N LEU A 227 26.76 10.38 -1.94
CA LEU A 227 25.70 9.82 -1.11
C LEU A 227 26.12 8.51 -0.45
N ALA A 228 26.74 7.59 -1.21
CA ALA A 228 27.23 6.34 -0.65
C ALA A 228 28.27 6.59 0.45
N LYS A 229 29.15 7.58 0.26
CA LYS A 229 30.14 8.00 1.26
C LYS A 229 29.49 8.57 2.53
N GLU A 230 28.54 9.49 2.42
CA GLU A 230 27.87 10.11 3.59
C GLU A 230 27.07 9.10 4.43
N ILE A 231 26.42 8.13 3.78
CA ILE A 231 25.69 7.06 4.49
C ILE A 231 26.59 5.90 4.94
N GLY A 232 27.85 5.86 4.50
CA GLY A 232 28.81 4.79 4.80
C GLY A 232 28.58 3.48 4.03
N ALA A 233 27.90 3.50 2.88
CA ALA A 233 27.65 2.30 2.07
C ALA A 233 28.91 1.88 1.29
N SER A 234 29.03 0.58 1.01
CA SER A 234 30.04 0.10 0.07
C SER A 234 29.65 0.47 -1.36
N HIS A 235 30.47 1.22 -2.09
CA HIS A 235 30.12 1.76 -3.41
C HIS A 235 30.88 1.08 -4.55
N LEU A 236 30.15 0.79 -5.63
CA LEU A 236 30.70 0.35 -6.91
C LEU A 236 30.29 1.36 -7.99
N ALA A 237 31.19 1.64 -8.92
CA ALA A 237 30.89 2.44 -10.11
C ALA A 237 31.43 1.70 -11.34
N LEU A 238 30.56 1.44 -12.32
CA LEU A 238 30.91 0.70 -13.53
C LEU A 238 30.30 1.34 -14.78
N ARG A 239 30.86 0.97 -15.94
CA ARG A 239 30.33 1.33 -17.26
C ARG A 239 29.66 0.13 -17.92
N ILE A 240 28.49 0.33 -18.51
CA ILE A 240 27.72 -0.75 -19.16
C ILE A 240 27.95 -0.85 -20.67
N ASP A 241 28.67 0.10 -21.26
CA ASP A 241 28.77 0.30 -22.71
C ASP A 241 29.22 -0.97 -23.44
N ALA A 242 30.28 -1.63 -22.96
CA ALA A 242 30.80 -2.85 -23.58
C ALA A 242 29.75 -3.97 -23.68
N ALA A 243 28.92 -4.14 -22.63
CA ALA A 243 27.87 -5.15 -22.62
C ALA A 243 26.72 -4.76 -23.57
N VAL A 244 26.34 -3.47 -23.59
CA VAL A 244 25.31 -2.95 -24.49
C VAL A 244 25.75 -3.10 -25.95
N SER A 245 26.96 -2.67 -26.29
CA SER A 245 27.52 -2.78 -27.64
C SER A 245 27.59 -4.24 -28.11
N ALA A 246 27.97 -5.17 -27.23
CA ALA A 246 28.00 -6.59 -27.57
C ALA A 246 26.59 -7.14 -27.92
N LEU A 247 25.56 -6.78 -27.14
CA LEU A 247 24.18 -7.20 -27.41
C LEU A 247 23.63 -6.60 -28.72
N VAL A 248 23.92 -5.32 -28.97
CA VAL A 248 23.52 -4.66 -30.23
C VAL A 248 24.27 -5.27 -31.41
N ALA A 249 25.56 -5.57 -31.28
CA ALA A 249 26.35 -6.21 -32.33
C ALA A 249 25.79 -7.59 -32.72
N ILE A 250 25.32 -8.39 -31.75
CA ILE A 250 24.64 -9.66 -32.03
C ILE A 250 23.37 -9.44 -32.86
N PHE A 251 22.55 -8.45 -32.51
CA PHE A 251 21.35 -8.12 -33.28
C PHE A 251 21.67 -7.69 -34.72
N VAL A 252 22.69 -6.83 -34.88
CA VAL A 252 23.16 -6.37 -36.19
C VAL A 252 23.68 -7.54 -37.02
N ALA A 253 24.49 -8.43 -36.43
CA ALA A 253 25.01 -9.61 -37.13
C ALA A 253 23.89 -10.55 -37.62
N CYS A 254 22.80 -10.68 -36.85
CA CYS A 254 21.69 -11.55 -37.22
C CYS A 254 20.70 -10.93 -38.22
N THR A 255 20.55 -9.61 -38.23
CA THR A 255 19.45 -8.93 -38.97
C THR A 255 19.94 -7.98 -40.07
N GLY A 256 21.20 -7.56 -40.03
CA GLY A 256 21.75 -6.50 -40.88
C GLY A 256 21.24 -5.09 -40.55
N LEU A 257 20.28 -4.93 -39.62
CA LEU A 257 19.72 -3.63 -39.25
C LEU A 257 20.58 -2.98 -38.16
N GLN A 258 21.07 -1.76 -38.42
CA GLN A 258 21.77 -0.94 -37.43
C GLN A 258 20.78 0.00 -36.73
N PRO A 259 20.32 -0.29 -35.50
CA PRO A 259 19.42 0.60 -34.78
C PRO A 259 20.14 1.90 -34.39
N LYS A 260 19.42 3.02 -34.45
CA LYS A 260 19.95 4.35 -34.10
C LYS A 260 19.12 5.02 -33.01
N PHE A 261 19.77 5.85 -32.19
CA PHE A 261 19.06 6.77 -31.30
C PHE A 261 18.34 7.84 -32.12
N ARG A 262 17.30 8.46 -31.54
CA ARG A 262 16.55 9.54 -32.18
C ARG A 262 17.46 10.71 -32.55
N ALA A 263 18.41 11.06 -31.68
CA ALA A 263 19.43 12.09 -31.93
C ALA A 263 20.31 11.81 -33.17
N HIS A 264 20.36 10.55 -33.62
CA HIS A 264 21.10 10.12 -34.81
C HIS A 264 20.18 9.69 -35.96
N GLY A 265 18.91 10.16 -35.95
CA GLY A 265 17.93 9.91 -37.01
C GLY A 265 17.22 8.55 -36.94
N GLY A 266 17.30 7.84 -35.81
CA GLY A 266 16.57 6.58 -35.61
C GLY A 266 15.08 6.79 -35.34
N SER A 267 14.26 5.77 -35.64
CA SER A 267 12.82 5.79 -35.36
C SER A 267 12.52 5.77 -33.86
N ALA A 268 11.28 6.10 -33.48
CA ALA A 268 10.83 6.00 -32.08
C ALA A 268 10.96 4.57 -31.52
N GLN A 269 10.79 3.56 -32.36
CA GLN A 269 10.93 2.15 -31.97
C GLN A 269 12.40 1.79 -31.71
N GLU A 270 13.32 2.18 -32.59
CA GLU A 270 14.76 1.93 -32.40
C GLU A 270 15.28 2.64 -31.15
N ASN A 271 14.92 3.90 -30.98
CA ASN A 271 15.31 4.70 -29.83
C ASN A 271 14.86 4.06 -28.52
N LEU A 272 13.59 3.65 -28.44
CA LEU A 272 13.05 2.95 -27.27
C LEU A 272 13.74 1.59 -27.06
N ALA A 273 14.06 0.86 -28.12
CA ALA A 273 14.76 -0.42 -28.02
C ALA A 273 16.16 -0.26 -27.42
N LEU A 274 16.94 0.73 -27.88
CA LEU A 274 18.29 1.00 -27.36
C LEU A 274 18.28 1.42 -25.89
N GLN A 275 17.33 2.26 -25.48
CA GLN A 275 17.14 2.60 -24.06
C GLN A 275 16.78 1.37 -23.23
N ASN A 276 15.86 0.54 -23.72
CA ASN A 276 15.46 -0.69 -23.03
C ASN A 276 16.61 -1.69 -22.87
N VAL A 277 17.52 -1.80 -23.84
CA VAL A 277 18.72 -2.66 -23.73
C VAL A 277 19.60 -2.16 -22.59
N GLN A 278 19.91 -0.86 -22.54
CA GLN A 278 20.68 -0.28 -21.44
C GLN A 278 20.01 -0.55 -20.07
N ALA A 279 18.70 -0.35 -19.97
CA ALA A 279 17.94 -0.57 -18.74
C ALA A 279 18.00 -2.04 -18.27
N ARG A 280 17.87 -3.01 -19.19
CA ARG A 280 17.92 -4.45 -18.88
C ARG A 280 19.33 -4.95 -18.53
N VAL A 281 20.37 -4.42 -19.18
CA VAL A 281 21.76 -4.76 -18.86
C VAL A 281 22.07 -4.39 -17.41
N ARG A 282 21.59 -3.23 -16.94
CA ARG A 282 21.75 -2.83 -15.53
C ARG A 282 21.11 -3.84 -14.56
N MET A 283 19.95 -4.39 -14.89
CA MET A 283 19.32 -5.45 -14.08
C MET A 283 20.18 -6.72 -14.03
N VAL A 284 20.66 -7.18 -15.20
CA VAL A 284 21.54 -8.37 -15.26
C VAL A 284 22.80 -8.18 -14.41
N LEU A 285 23.43 -7.01 -14.51
CA LEU A 285 24.62 -6.69 -13.72
C LEU A 285 24.28 -6.59 -12.22
N ALA A 286 23.17 -5.95 -11.84
CA ALA A 286 22.76 -5.84 -10.44
C ALA A 286 22.64 -7.23 -9.78
N TYR A 287 22.03 -8.20 -10.46
CA TYR A 287 21.93 -9.58 -9.96
C TYR A 287 23.26 -10.32 -9.95
N LEU A 288 24.11 -10.12 -10.96
CA LEU A 288 25.45 -10.70 -10.97
C LEU A 288 26.28 -10.23 -9.77
N PHE A 289 26.28 -8.92 -9.50
CA PHE A 289 26.97 -8.35 -8.35
C PHE A 289 26.33 -8.79 -7.03
N ALA A 290 25.00 -8.85 -6.94
CA ALA A 290 24.33 -9.32 -5.73
C ALA A 290 24.74 -10.76 -5.35
N GLN A 291 25.01 -11.61 -6.34
CA GLN A 291 25.44 -13.00 -6.12
C GLN A 291 26.94 -13.14 -5.86
N LEU A 292 27.79 -12.28 -6.44
CA LEU A 292 29.25 -12.50 -6.45
C LEU A 292 30.07 -11.45 -5.68
N VAL A 293 29.53 -10.28 -5.36
CA VAL A 293 30.31 -9.18 -4.77
C VAL A 293 30.85 -9.54 -3.39
N LEU A 294 30.10 -10.32 -2.60
CA LEU A 294 30.56 -10.79 -1.30
C LEU A 294 31.70 -11.79 -1.46
N LEU A 295 31.62 -12.70 -2.43
CA LEU A 295 32.70 -13.63 -2.76
C LEU A 295 33.97 -12.90 -3.18
N ALA A 296 33.85 -11.86 -4.02
CA ALA A 296 34.97 -11.01 -4.41
C ALA A 296 35.63 -10.26 -3.22
N ARG A 297 34.91 -10.11 -2.11
CA ARG A 297 35.40 -9.53 -0.84
C ARG A 297 35.90 -10.59 0.15
N GLY A 298 36.00 -11.86 -0.25
CA GLY A 298 36.40 -12.97 0.62
C GLY A 298 35.32 -13.38 1.63
N LEU A 299 34.07 -12.98 1.41
CA LEU A 299 32.91 -13.33 2.24
C LEU A 299 32.06 -14.38 1.53
N THR A 300 31.18 -15.06 2.27
CA THR A 300 30.20 -15.98 1.67
C THR A 300 28.78 -15.45 1.84
N GLY A 301 27.82 -15.97 1.05
CA GLY A 301 26.44 -15.48 1.01
C GLY A 301 26.16 -14.55 -0.17
N ASN A 302 24.91 -14.10 -0.25
CA ASN A 302 24.38 -13.30 -1.35
C ASN A 302 23.68 -12.05 -0.80
N LEU A 303 23.49 -11.05 -1.65
CA LEU A 303 22.70 -9.85 -1.36
C LEU A 303 21.30 -9.95 -1.96
N LEU A 304 20.34 -9.27 -1.34
CA LEU A 304 19.04 -8.99 -1.95
C LEU A 304 19.16 -7.74 -2.83
N VAL A 305 18.63 -7.80 -4.04
CA VAL A 305 18.52 -6.65 -4.94
C VAL A 305 17.32 -5.81 -4.51
N LEU A 306 17.55 -4.52 -4.26
CA LEU A 306 16.50 -3.56 -3.92
C LEU A 306 16.03 -2.81 -5.17
N GLY A 307 14.71 -2.80 -5.39
CA GLY A 307 14.07 -2.00 -6.43
C GLY A 307 13.80 -0.57 -5.97
N SER A 308 13.70 0.36 -6.91
CA SER A 308 13.47 1.78 -6.64
C SER A 308 12.36 2.40 -7.48
N ALA A 309 11.49 1.59 -8.10
CA ALA A 309 10.30 2.10 -8.78
C ALA A 309 9.32 2.65 -7.73
N ASN A 310 8.73 3.83 -7.97
CA ASN A 310 7.70 4.37 -7.09
C ASN A 310 6.28 4.05 -7.59
N LEU A 311 5.30 4.36 -6.75
CA LEU A 311 3.89 4.05 -7.00
C LEU A 311 3.36 4.70 -8.29
N ASP A 312 3.69 5.97 -8.52
CA ASP A 312 3.11 6.76 -9.61
C ASP A 312 3.69 6.34 -10.97
N GLU A 313 4.99 6.05 -11.03
CA GLU A 313 5.65 5.43 -12.20
C GLU A 313 5.03 4.07 -12.53
N GLY A 314 4.81 3.23 -11.52
CA GLY A 314 4.14 1.94 -11.71
C GLY A 314 2.69 2.09 -12.17
N LEU A 315 1.96 3.11 -11.69
CA LEU A 315 0.56 3.38 -12.05
C LEU A 315 0.44 3.75 -13.54
N ARG A 316 1.34 4.63 -14.01
CA ARG A 316 1.47 4.98 -15.43
C ARG A 316 2.00 3.78 -16.23
N GLY A 317 2.90 3.00 -15.61
CA GLY A 317 3.76 2.02 -16.26
C GLY A 317 4.95 2.65 -16.96
N TYR A 318 5.49 3.73 -16.38
CA TYR A 318 6.71 4.43 -16.78
C TYR A 318 7.95 3.71 -16.25
N MET A 319 8.24 2.56 -16.85
CA MET A 319 9.38 1.71 -16.54
C MET A 319 9.63 0.75 -17.70
N THR A 320 10.86 0.25 -17.86
CA THR A 320 11.15 -0.81 -18.80
C THR A 320 10.85 -2.16 -18.16
N LYS A 321 10.05 -3.00 -18.83
CA LYS A 321 9.75 -4.34 -18.31
C LYS A 321 11.06 -5.14 -18.22
N TYR A 322 11.37 -5.62 -17.00
CA TYR A 322 12.60 -6.33 -16.62
C TYR A 322 13.89 -5.48 -16.61
N ASP A 323 13.79 -4.19 -16.31
CA ASP A 323 14.94 -3.38 -15.88
C ASP A 323 15.12 -3.44 -14.34
N CYS A 324 15.84 -2.50 -13.74
CA CYS A 324 16.04 -2.42 -12.29
C CYS A 324 14.76 -2.10 -11.48
N SER A 325 13.61 -1.90 -12.11
CA SER A 325 12.30 -1.98 -11.45
C SER A 325 11.91 -3.42 -11.08
N SER A 326 12.55 -4.41 -11.70
CA SER A 326 12.51 -5.83 -11.36
C SER A 326 13.72 -6.20 -10.49
N ALA A 327 13.49 -6.24 -9.19
CA ALA A 327 14.37 -6.62 -8.11
C ALA A 327 13.69 -7.65 -7.18
N ASP A 328 14.33 -8.02 -6.07
CA ASP A 328 13.78 -9.00 -5.12
C ASP A 328 12.69 -8.38 -4.25
N VAL A 329 12.95 -7.18 -3.72
CA VAL A 329 12.01 -6.40 -2.91
C VAL A 329 12.14 -4.91 -3.21
N ASN A 330 11.04 -4.16 -3.06
CA ASN A 330 11.02 -2.71 -3.29
C ASN A 330 10.42 -1.96 -2.08
N PRO A 331 11.24 -1.29 -1.26
CA PRO A 331 10.76 -0.61 -0.06
C PRO A 331 9.94 0.65 -0.34
N ILE A 332 10.01 1.22 -1.55
CA ILE A 332 9.34 2.48 -1.91
C ILE A 332 8.23 2.32 -2.95
N GLY A 333 7.99 1.11 -3.46
CA GLY A 333 7.02 0.87 -4.54
C GLY A 333 5.56 1.18 -4.17
N GLY A 334 5.24 1.24 -2.88
CA GLY A 334 3.94 1.68 -2.39
C GLY A 334 3.85 3.16 -1.99
N ILE A 335 4.84 3.99 -2.32
CA ILE A 335 4.94 5.40 -1.89
C ILE A 335 4.87 6.32 -3.12
N SER A 336 4.12 7.41 -3.01
CA SER A 336 3.98 8.43 -4.05
C SER A 336 5.26 9.24 -4.25
N LYS A 337 5.47 9.80 -5.45
CA LYS A 337 6.65 10.62 -5.77
C LYS A 337 6.68 11.89 -4.90
N SER A 338 5.52 12.49 -4.64
CA SER A 338 5.40 13.69 -3.80
C SER A 338 5.84 13.39 -2.36
N ASP A 339 5.42 12.26 -1.80
CA ASP A 339 5.85 11.82 -0.46
C ASP A 339 7.33 11.45 -0.42
N LEU A 340 7.89 10.83 -1.47
CA LEU A 340 9.33 10.60 -1.57
C LEU A 340 10.13 11.91 -1.59
N ARG A 341 9.67 12.92 -2.32
CA ARG A 341 10.28 14.27 -2.32
C ARG A 341 10.22 14.92 -0.94
N SER A 342 9.14 14.74 -0.20
CA SER A 342 9.02 15.23 1.18
C SER A 342 9.93 14.46 2.14
N PHE A 343 10.01 13.13 1.99
CA PHE A 343 10.90 12.27 2.76
C PHE A 343 12.39 12.60 2.54
N ILE A 344 12.81 12.93 1.32
CA ILE A 344 14.19 13.36 1.04
C ILE A 344 14.52 14.65 1.80
N ARG A 345 13.61 15.64 1.76
CA ARG A 345 13.77 16.91 2.52
C ARG A 345 13.78 16.70 4.02
N TYR A 346 12.96 15.78 4.52
CA TYR A 346 12.99 15.36 5.93
C TYR A 346 14.34 14.72 6.28
N SER A 347 14.82 13.79 5.46
CA SER A 347 16.07 13.04 5.70
C SER A 347 17.30 13.95 5.69
N MET A 348 17.35 14.92 4.77
CA MET A 348 18.39 15.95 4.73
C MET A 348 18.51 16.68 6.08
N ARG A 349 17.37 17.12 6.64
CA ARG A 349 17.36 17.84 7.93
C ARG A 349 17.58 16.93 9.14
N ARG A 350 17.00 15.73 9.13
CA ARG A 350 17.00 14.82 10.28
C ARG A 350 18.33 14.08 10.47
N HIS A 351 18.97 13.70 9.36
CA HIS A 351 20.18 12.87 9.34
C HIS A 351 21.44 13.64 8.91
N GLY A 352 21.32 14.91 8.49
CA GLY A 352 22.46 15.73 8.11
C GLY A 352 23.16 15.29 6.83
N ILE A 353 22.44 14.64 5.91
CA ILE A 353 22.98 14.16 4.63
C ILE A 353 22.89 15.31 3.62
N SER A 354 23.99 16.03 3.42
CA SER A 354 24.07 17.27 2.63
C SER A 354 23.79 17.06 1.16
N ILE A 355 24.31 15.98 0.57
CA ILE A 355 24.20 15.71 -0.87
C ILE A 355 22.75 15.53 -1.34
N LEU A 356 21.82 15.22 -0.41
CA LEU A 356 20.39 15.16 -0.72
C LEU A 356 19.83 16.48 -1.24
N GLY A 357 20.42 17.63 -0.87
CA GLY A 357 20.01 18.94 -1.40
C GLY A 357 20.27 19.05 -2.90
N GLU A 358 21.44 18.60 -3.36
CA GLU A 358 21.80 18.59 -4.78
C GLU A 358 20.96 17.58 -5.57
N ILE A 359 20.73 16.39 -5.00
CA ILE A 359 19.88 15.36 -5.61
C ILE A 359 18.43 15.86 -5.73
N PHE A 360 17.92 16.54 -4.70
CA PHE A 360 16.55 17.06 -4.70
C PHE A 360 16.33 18.18 -5.74
N SER A 361 17.36 18.98 -5.97
CA SER A 361 17.34 20.12 -6.89
C SER A 361 17.62 19.72 -8.34
N ALA A 362 18.20 18.54 -8.55
CA ALA A 362 18.46 17.99 -9.87
C ALA A 362 17.14 17.78 -10.65
N PRO A 363 17.10 18.13 -11.95
CA PRO A 363 15.95 17.80 -12.78
C PRO A 363 15.82 16.27 -12.92
N PRO A 364 14.63 15.69 -12.71
CA PRO A 364 14.40 14.26 -12.96
C PRO A 364 14.45 13.97 -14.46
N THR A 365 15.53 13.33 -14.91
CA THR A 365 15.76 12.96 -16.31
C THR A 365 16.40 11.58 -16.40
N ALA A 366 15.94 10.75 -17.34
CA ALA A 366 16.62 9.51 -17.68
C ALA A 366 17.77 9.75 -18.68
N GLU A 367 19.02 9.64 -18.24
CA GLU A 367 20.22 9.76 -19.07
C GLU A 367 20.46 8.50 -19.93
N LEU A 368 19.47 8.14 -20.76
CA LEU A 368 19.49 6.94 -21.62
C LEU A 368 19.62 7.27 -23.11
N GLU A 369 19.46 8.53 -23.49
CA GLU A 369 19.68 9.05 -24.84
C GLU A 369 20.94 9.92 -24.86
N PRO A 370 21.63 10.03 -26.01
CA PRO A 370 22.69 11.00 -26.20
C PRO A 370 22.21 12.41 -25.86
N LEU A 371 23.02 13.16 -25.13
CA LEU A 371 22.77 14.57 -24.89
C LEU A 371 22.65 15.30 -26.23
N ALA A 372 21.71 16.25 -26.35
CA ALA A 372 21.58 17.04 -27.55
C ALA A 372 22.90 17.79 -27.85
N ALA A 373 23.17 18.10 -29.12
CA ALA A 373 24.44 18.71 -29.58
C ALA A 373 24.82 20.04 -28.89
N ASN A 374 23.89 20.65 -28.17
CA ASN A 374 24.04 21.87 -27.38
C ASN A 374 24.26 21.61 -25.86
N GLY A 375 24.47 20.36 -25.45
CA GLY A 375 24.62 19.98 -24.04
C GLY A 375 23.33 20.07 -23.21
N GLN A 376 22.16 20.27 -23.84
CA GLN A 376 20.90 20.24 -23.13
C GLN A 376 20.57 18.82 -22.67
N LEU A 377 20.26 18.70 -21.37
CA LEU A 377 19.77 17.50 -20.72
C LEU A 377 18.58 16.90 -21.48
N ALA A 378 18.48 15.56 -21.42
CA ALA A 378 17.32 14.82 -21.88
C ALA A 378 16.01 15.37 -21.28
N GLN A 379 14.91 15.23 -22.02
CA GLN A 379 13.57 15.62 -21.61
C GLN A 379 13.22 15.08 -20.20
N THR A 380 12.61 15.91 -19.35
CA THR A 380 12.22 15.51 -17.99
C THR A 380 11.14 14.43 -18.02
N ASP A 381 11.14 13.57 -16.99
CA ASP A 381 10.21 12.44 -16.87
C ASP A 381 8.73 12.85 -17.05
N GLU A 382 8.30 13.97 -16.46
CA GLU A 382 6.90 14.43 -16.56
C GLU A 382 6.49 14.82 -17.99
N VAL A 383 7.41 15.44 -18.73
CA VAL A 383 7.17 15.83 -20.13
C VAL A 383 7.11 14.56 -20.99
N ASP A 384 7.97 13.58 -20.76
CA ASP A 384 7.94 12.28 -21.47
C ASP A 384 6.70 11.43 -21.11
N MET A 385 6.23 11.50 -19.87
CA MET A 385 4.96 10.90 -19.46
C MET A 385 3.75 11.63 -20.04
N GLY A 386 3.86 12.93 -20.32
CA GLY A 386 2.76 13.80 -20.72
C GLY A 386 1.79 14.10 -19.58
N MET A 387 2.26 14.01 -18.33
CA MET A 387 1.49 14.26 -17.11
C MET A 387 2.44 14.49 -15.93
N THR A 388 2.03 15.35 -15.00
CA THR A 388 2.83 15.60 -13.78
C THR A 388 2.60 14.52 -12.72
N TYR A 389 3.50 14.43 -11.74
CA TYR A 389 3.34 13.52 -10.60
C TYR A 389 2.13 13.88 -9.72
N ASP A 390 1.77 15.16 -9.64
CA ASP A 390 0.57 15.62 -8.92
C ASP A 390 -0.71 15.15 -9.63
N GLU A 391 -0.74 15.24 -10.97
CA GLU A 391 -1.82 14.70 -11.79
C GLU A 391 -1.93 13.18 -11.62
N LEU A 392 -0.81 12.45 -11.67
CA LEU A 392 -0.77 11.00 -11.45
C LEU A 392 -1.30 10.60 -10.08
N SER A 393 -0.90 11.32 -9.02
CA SER A 393 -1.41 11.10 -7.67
C SER A 393 -2.93 11.31 -7.60
N ALA A 394 -3.44 12.35 -8.25
CA ALA A 394 -4.88 12.61 -8.34
C ALA A 394 -5.62 11.48 -9.09
N TYR A 395 -5.10 11.04 -10.24
CA TYR A 395 -5.67 9.93 -11.00
C TYR A 395 -5.67 8.63 -10.20
N GLY A 396 -4.58 8.32 -9.50
CA GLY A 396 -4.45 7.14 -8.64
C GLY A 396 -5.49 7.10 -7.54
N ARG A 397 -5.66 8.21 -6.81
CA ARG A 397 -6.66 8.35 -5.74
C ARG A 397 -8.09 8.24 -6.28
N LEU A 398 -8.42 8.96 -7.35
CA LEU A 398 -9.76 8.90 -7.97
C LEU A 398 -10.08 7.50 -8.48
N ARG A 399 -9.12 6.85 -9.15
CA ARG A 399 -9.28 5.49 -9.69
C ARG A 399 -9.51 4.46 -8.58
N LYS A 400 -8.68 4.48 -7.53
CA LYS A 400 -8.63 3.40 -6.53
C LYS A 400 -9.45 3.68 -5.28
N LEU A 401 -9.45 4.90 -4.75
CA LEU A 401 -10.21 5.25 -3.54
C LEU A 401 -11.66 5.56 -3.90
N ASP A 402 -11.87 6.50 -4.82
CA ASP A 402 -13.20 6.97 -5.24
C ASP A 402 -13.87 6.05 -6.27
N LYS A 403 -13.15 5.02 -6.73
CA LYS A 403 -13.63 3.99 -7.67
C LYS A 403 -14.08 4.57 -9.02
N CYS A 404 -13.47 5.67 -9.45
CA CYS A 404 -13.81 6.31 -10.71
C CYS A 404 -13.25 5.55 -11.92
N GLY A 405 -14.12 5.14 -12.84
CA GLY A 405 -13.75 4.85 -14.24
C GLY A 405 -13.54 6.14 -15.05
N PRO A 406 -13.27 6.06 -16.37
CA PRO A 406 -12.92 7.23 -17.19
C PRO A 406 -13.93 8.37 -17.13
N VAL A 407 -15.21 8.08 -17.34
CA VAL A 407 -16.29 9.08 -17.36
C VAL A 407 -16.45 9.75 -15.98
N ALA A 408 -16.49 8.96 -14.91
CA ALA A 408 -16.61 9.46 -13.55
C ALA A 408 -15.39 10.31 -13.15
N MET A 409 -14.19 9.91 -13.56
CA MET A 409 -12.96 10.65 -13.30
C MET A 409 -12.98 12.00 -14.03
N PHE A 410 -13.39 12.02 -15.30
CA PHE A 410 -13.58 13.26 -16.07
C PHE A 410 -14.53 14.23 -15.37
N LEU A 411 -15.74 13.78 -15.00
CA LEU A 411 -16.72 14.62 -14.30
C LEU A 411 -16.21 15.14 -12.96
N ARG A 412 -15.45 14.31 -12.23
CA ARG A 412 -14.87 14.69 -10.94
C ARG A 412 -13.76 15.73 -11.12
N LEU A 413 -12.85 15.50 -12.06
CA LEU A 413 -11.73 16.40 -12.34
C LEU A 413 -12.19 17.72 -12.94
N ARG A 414 -13.23 17.75 -13.78
CA ARG A 414 -13.77 19.02 -14.30
C ARG A 414 -14.19 19.97 -13.17
N ARG A 415 -14.70 19.42 -12.06
CA ARG A 415 -15.04 20.20 -10.85
C ARG A 415 -13.82 20.57 -10.00
N LEU A 416 -12.83 19.68 -9.92
CA LEU A 416 -11.63 19.90 -9.11
C LEU A 416 -10.60 20.81 -9.79
N TRP A 417 -10.61 20.86 -11.12
CA TRP A 417 -9.72 21.65 -11.95
C TRP A 417 -10.53 22.69 -12.76
N PRO A 418 -11.19 23.65 -12.09
CA PRO A 418 -12.01 24.66 -12.75
C PRO A 418 -11.22 25.51 -13.75
N GLN A 419 -9.90 25.63 -13.56
CA GLN A 419 -8.98 26.37 -14.43
C GLN A 419 -8.74 25.72 -15.80
N HIS A 420 -9.13 24.45 -15.99
CA HIS A 420 -9.01 23.75 -17.26
C HIS A 420 -10.37 23.60 -17.94
N SER A 421 -10.41 23.81 -19.26
CA SER A 421 -11.63 23.57 -20.03
C SER A 421 -12.01 22.09 -20.02
N ALA A 422 -13.29 21.79 -20.29
CA ALA A 422 -13.77 20.42 -20.37
C ALA A 422 -12.95 19.57 -21.37
N LYS A 423 -12.57 20.16 -22.52
CA LYS A 423 -11.76 19.48 -23.53
C LYS A 423 -10.38 19.09 -23.00
N VAL A 424 -9.67 19.99 -22.30
CA VAL A 424 -8.34 19.71 -21.74
C VAL A 424 -8.41 18.59 -20.70
N VAL A 425 -9.41 18.63 -19.81
CA VAL A 425 -9.58 17.57 -18.78
C VAL A 425 -9.90 16.24 -19.44
N ALA A 426 -10.76 16.23 -20.47
CA ALA A 426 -11.09 15.03 -21.23
C ALA A 426 -9.86 14.39 -21.87
N ASP A 427 -9.03 15.19 -22.55
CA ASP A 427 -7.83 14.71 -23.23
C ASP A 427 -6.80 14.15 -22.22
N LYS A 428 -6.63 14.80 -21.06
CA LYS A 428 -5.79 14.31 -19.95
C LYS A 428 -6.29 12.96 -19.41
N VAL A 429 -7.59 12.83 -19.13
CA VAL A 429 -8.18 11.58 -18.63
C VAL A 429 -8.03 10.45 -19.65
N LYS A 430 -8.27 10.73 -20.94
CA LYS A 430 -8.11 9.77 -22.03
C LYS A 430 -6.65 9.31 -22.15
N HIS A 431 -5.70 10.24 -22.10
CA HIS A 431 -4.27 9.95 -22.12
C HIS A 431 -3.84 9.06 -20.95
N PHE A 432 -4.30 9.38 -19.73
CA PHE A 432 -4.06 8.55 -18.54
C PHE A 432 -4.59 7.12 -18.70
N PHE A 433 -5.87 6.94 -19.03
CA PHE A 433 -6.46 5.59 -19.13
C PHE A 433 -5.86 4.77 -20.28
N ARG A 434 -5.50 5.41 -21.41
CA ARG A 434 -4.78 4.74 -22.50
C ARG A 434 -3.40 4.28 -22.03
N SER A 435 -2.62 5.15 -21.40
CA SER A 435 -1.28 4.82 -20.88
C SER A 435 -1.33 3.73 -19.81
N TYR A 436 -2.23 3.86 -18.84
CA TYR A 436 -2.49 2.87 -17.79
C TYR A 436 -2.82 1.50 -18.38
N SER A 437 -3.74 1.46 -19.35
CA SER A 437 -4.24 0.19 -19.91
C SER A 437 -3.21 -0.52 -20.80
N ILE A 438 -2.44 0.22 -21.61
CA ILE A 438 -1.33 -0.35 -22.42
C ILE A 438 -0.27 -0.97 -21.50
N ASN A 439 0.06 -0.30 -20.40
CA ASN A 439 1.17 -0.72 -19.55
C ASN A 439 0.78 -1.61 -18.37
N ARG A 440 -0.49 -1.94 -18.15
CA ARG A 440 -0.92 -2.69 -16.97
C ARG A 440 -0.23 -4.06 -16.84
N HIS A 441 0.09 -4.69 -17.97
CA HIS A 441 0.85 -5.95 -18.04
C HIS A 441 2.27 -5.88 -17.44
N LYS A 442 2.80 -4.68 -17.14
CA LYS A 442 4.07 -4.52 -16.43
C LYS A 442 3.90 -4.73 -14.93
N VAL A 443 2.75 -4.32 -14.37
CA VAL A 443 2.48 -4.40 -12.93
C VAL A 443 2.29 -5.85 -12.46
N THR A 444 1.89 -6.76 -13.36
CA THR A 444 1.72 -8.18 -13.04
C THR A 444 3.02 -8.89 -12.69
N VAL A 445 4.17 -8.32 -13.06
CA VAL A 445 5.52 -8.86 -12.78
C VAL A 445 6.38 -7.85 -12.01
N LEU A 446 5.77 -6.79 -11.48
CA LEU A 446 6.48 -5.80 -10.70
C LEU A 446 6.94 -6.41 -9.38
N THR A 447 8.10 -5.99 -8.91
CA THR A 447 8.68 -6.44 -7.64
C THR A 447 7.73 -6.24 -6.47
N PRO A 448 7.61 -7.24 -5.58
CA PRO A 448 6.87 -7.10 -4.33
C PRO A 448 7.34 -5.87 -3.55
N SER A 449 6.40 -5.00 -3.21
CA SER A 449 6.72 -3.72 -2.58
C SER A 449 6.01 -3.52 -1.26
N TYR A 450 6.67 -2.80 -0.35
CA TYR A 450 6.10 -2.37 0.92
C TYR A 450 4.75 -1.69 0.68
N HIS A 451 3.70 -2.16 1.39
CA HIS A 451 2.40 -1.52 1.31
C HIS A 451 2.35 -0.25 2.17
N ALA A 452 2.30 0.92 1.54
CA ALA A 452 2.16 2.21 2.22
C ALA A 452 0.84 2.91 1.85
N GLU A 453 0.66 3.28 0.58
CA GLU A 453 -0.48 4.08 0.15
C GLU A 453 -1.78 3.29 0.00
N ALA A 454 -2.89 3.95 0.33
CA ALA A 454 -4.23 3.36 0.20
C ALA A 454 -4.66 3.12 -1.26
N TYR A 455 -3.95 3.75 -2.21
CA TYR A 455 -4.17 3.60 -3.65
C TYR A 455 -3.09 2.78 -4.36
N ASN A 456 -2.37 1.93 -3.62
CA ASN A 456 -1.35 1.04 -4.17
C ASN A 456 -1.85 0.25 -5.40
N ILE A 457 -0.96 0.00 -6.35
CA ILE A 457 -1.25 -0.61 -7.66
C ILE A 457 -0.97 -2.10 -7.74
N ASP A 458 -0.39 -2.69 -6.68
CA ASP A 458 0.02 -4.09 -6.65
C ASP A 458 -1.12 -5.03 -7.12
N ASP A 459 -0.82 -5.82 -8.14
CA ASP A 459 -1.80 -6.73 -8.77
C ASP A 459 -1.90 -8.08 -8.03
N ASN A 460 -0.97 -8.39 -7.13
CA ASN A 460 -0.87 -9.71 -6.48
C ASN A 460 -1.81 -9.92 -5.29
N ARG A 461 -2.18 -8.86 -4.55
CA ARG A 461 -3.21 -8.96 -3.48
C ARG A 461 -4.07 -7.71 -3.26
N PHE A 462 -3.69 -6.53 -3.77
CA PHE A 462 -4.36 -5.28 -3.38
C PHE A 462 -5.26 -4.67 -4.46
N ASP A 463 -4.80 -4.71 -5.71
CA ASP A 463 -5.47 -4.10 -6.85
C ASP A 463 -5.56 -5.07 -8.03
N HIS A 464 -6.21 -6.22 -7.81
CA HIS A 464 -6.49 -7.18 -8.87
C HIS A 464 -7.33 -6.56 -9.98
N ARG A 465 -6.77 -6.57 -11.21
CA ARG A 465 -7.41 -6.00 -12.39
C ARG A 465 -7.14 -6.86 -13.62
N GLN A 466 -7.87 -6.58 -14.70
CA GLN A 466 -7.47 -7.06 -16.02
C GLN A 466 -6.09 -6.47 -16.36
N PHE A 467 -5.32 -7.18 -17.17
CA PHE A 467 -4.06 -6.66 -17.73
C PHE A 467 -4.07 -6.62 -19.26
N LEU A 468 -5.07 -7.26 -19.88
CA LEU A 468 -5.37 -7.16 -21.31
C LEU A 468 -6.66 -6.34 -21.48
N TYR A 469 -6.51 -5.08 -21.87
CA TYR A 469 -7.60 -4.13 -22.04
C TYR A 469 -7.81 -3.81 -23.53
N ASN A 470 -9.04 -3.41 -23.88
CA ASN A 470 -9.24 -2.57 -25.06
C ASN A 470 -8.76 -1.14 -24.74
N VAL A 471 -7.56 -0.81 -25.18
CA VAL A 471 -6.85 0.43 -24.83
C VAL A 471 -7.49 1.69 -25.42
N ASN A 472 -8.43 1.54 -26.35
CA ASN A 472 -9.16 2.65 -26.96
C ASN A 472 -10.39 3.07 -26.15
N TRP A 473 -10.82 2.27 -25.16
CA TRP A 473 -11.96 2.57 -24.29
C TRP A 473 -13.17 3.17 -25.04
N PRO A 474 -13.63 2.55 -26.14
CA PRO A 474 -14.44 3.22 -27.16
C PRO A 474 -15.73 3.81 -26.58
N TRP A 475 -16.46 3.03 -25.78
CA TRP A 475 -17.71 3.49 -25.17
C TRP A 475 -17.47 4.64 -24.20
N GLN A 476 -16.52 4.47 -23.28
CA GLN A 476 -16.23 5.46 -22.24
C GLN A 476 -15.71 6.77 -22.83
N PHE A 477 -14.85 6.70 -23.85
CA PHE A 477 -14.28 7.88 -24.49
C PHE A 477 -15.33 8.63 -25.33
N GLN A 478 -16.22 7.92 -25.99
CA GLN A 478 -17.37 8.52 -26.68
C GLN A 478 -18.32 9.23 -25.70
N GLN A 479 -18.58 8.63 -24.53
CA GLN A 479 -19.38 9.27 -23.49
C GLN A 479 -18.72 10.56 -22.96
N ILE A 480 -17.39 10.57 -22.81
CA ILE A 480 -16.67 11.79 -22.45
C ILE A 480 -16.83 12.87 -23.52
N ASP A 481 -16.70 12.52 -24.80
CA ASP A 481 -16.85 13.49 -25.90
C ASP A 481 -18.25 14.11 -25.91
N GLN A 482 -19.30 13.30 -25.78
CA GLN A 482 -20.68 13.79 -25.69
C GLN A 482 -20.89 14.76 -24.51
N LEU A 483 -20.28 14.48 -23.36
CA LEU A 483 -20.35 15.37 -22.19
C LEU A 483 -19.57 16.68 -22.42
N VAL A 484 -18.42 16.62 -23.09
CA VAL A 484 -17.66 17.83 -23.46
C VAL A 484 -18.49 18.71 -24.39
N ASP A 485 -19.15 18.13 -25.40
CA ASP A 485 -20.01 18.86 -26.33
C ASP A 485 -21.21 19.51 -25.62
N GLN A 486 -21.83 18.79 -24.68
CA GLN A 486 -22.91 19.33 -23.84
C GLN A 486 -22.45 20.48 -22.96
N MET A 487 -21.25 20.40 -22.39
CA MET A 487 -20.68 21.45 -21.54
C MET A 487 -20.26 22.68 -22.34
N ALA A 488 -19.78 22.51 -23.57
CA ALA A 488 -19.44 23.62 -24.46
C ALA A 488 -20.65 24.50 -24.79
N GLY A 489 -21.86 23.94 -24.80
CA GLY A 489 -23.11 24.69 -24.95
C GLY A 489 -23.56 25.47 -23.71
N CYS A 490 -22.87 25.34 -22.56
CA CYS A 490 -23.24 25.93 -21.28
C CYS A 490 -22.11 26.77 -20.63
N GLU A 491 -20.93 26.91 -21.25
CA GLU A 491 -19.88 27.79 -20.72
C GLU A 491 -20.18 29.26 -21.11
N PRO A 492 -20.25 30.20 -20.15
CA PRO A 492 -20.35 31.61 -20.50
C PRO A 492 -19.06 32.03 -21.20
N VAL A 493 -19.21 32.63 -22.39
CA VAL A 493 -18.11 33.27 -23.12
C VAL A 493 -17.60 34.42 -22.26
N LEU A 494 -16.46 34.23 -21.58
CA LEU A 494 -15.69 35.36 -21.08
C LEU A 494 -15.01 36.00 -22.30
N THR A 495 -15.70 36.93 -22.95
CA THR A 495 -15.07 37.84 -23.91
C THR A 495 -14.12 38.75 -23.14
N THR A 496 -12.81 38.52 -23.30
CA THR A 496 -11.80 39.52 -22.97
C THR A 496 -11.86 40.61 -24.02
N ASP A 497 -12.87 41.48 -23.94
CA ASP A 497 -12.81 42.77 -24.61
C ASP A 497 -12.06 43.75 -23.72
N LYS A 498 -11.11 44.42 -24.36
CA LYS A 498 -10.16 45.37 -23.82
C LYS A 498 -10.86 46.41 -22.92
N MET A 499 -10.60 46.37 -21.62
CA MET A 499 -10.60 47.58 -20.80
C MET A 499 -9.17 48.10 -20.76
N GLU A 500 -8.99 49.28 -21.35
CA GLU A 500 -7.76 50.05 -21.33
C GLU A 500 -7.29 50.29 -19.89
N LEU A 501 -5.99 50.14 -19.69
CA LEU A 501 -5.28 50.33 -18.44
C LEU A 501 -5.27 51.81 -18.05
N GLY A 502 -5.90 52.12 -16.91
CA GLY A 502 -5.48 53.20 -16.01
C GLY A 502 -4.81 52.57 -14.77
N HIS A 503 -3.48 52.63 -14.71
CA HIS A 503 -2.66 52.28 -13.54
C HIS A 503 -2.73 53.37 -12.45
N PRO A 504 -2.09 53.21 -11.27
CA PRO A 504 -2.12 52.14 -10.26
C PRO A 504 -2.64 52.74 -8.91
N GLU A 505 -2.97 51.97 -7.87
CA GLU A 505 -2.12 51.87 -6.66
C GLU A 505 -2.82 51.04 -5.58
N SER A 506 -2.03 50.21 -4.90
CA SER A 506 -2.28 49.57 -3.59
C SER A 506 -3.57 48.75 -3.40
N SER A 507 -3.42 47.42 -3.41
CA SER A 507 -3.82 46.57 -2.28
C SER A 507 -3.61 45.09 -2.64
N ALA A 508 -2.43 44.59 -2.28
CA ALA A 508 -2.34 43.24 -1.77
C ALA A 508 -3.14 43.17 -0.45
N MET A 509 -3.93 42.11 -0.29
CA MET A 509 -4.73 41.69 0.89
C MET A 509 -6.25 41.73 0.64
N CYS A 510 -6.80 40.60 0.19
CA CYS A 510 -7.91 39.91 0.87
C CYS A 510 -8.34 38.73 0.01
N TRP A 511 -7.92 37.50 0.36
CA TRP A 511 -8.69 36.24 0.22
C TRP A 511 -7.90 35.14 0.97
N ILE A 512 -7.68 35.35 2.26
CA ILE A 512 -7.32 34.31 3.22
C ILE A 512 -8.19 34.55 4.46
N LEU A 513 -8.75 33.46 4.99
CA LEU A 513 -9.50 33.30 6.26
C LEU A 513 -11.02 33.57 6.25
N ALA A 514 -11.77 32.47 6.11
CA ALA A 514 -13.03 32.29 6.85
C ALA A 514 -13.16 30.82 7.26
N LEU A 515 -12.51 30.43 8.36
CA LEU A 515 -12.87 29.30 9.22
C LEU A 515 -12.02 29.33 10.51
N ALA A 516 -12.31 30.30 11.40
CA ALA A 516 -12.08 30.21 12.85
C ALA A 516 -12.66 31.46 13.54
N SER A 517 -13.16 31.28 14.77
CA SER A 517 -13.75 32.26 15.71
C SER A 517 -15.04 32.95 15.23
N GLY A 518 -16.15 32.93 15.97
CA GLY A 518 -16.23 33.12 17.42
C GLY A 518 -16.49 34.60 17.68
N SER A 519 -17.77 34.97 17.80
CA SER A 519 -18.30 36.24 18.34
C SER A 519 -17.82 37.55 17.71
N THR A 520 -18.75 38.29 17.10
CA THR A 520 -19.31 39.56 17.62
C THR A 520 -19.90 40.34 16.45
N TYR A 521 -21.21 40.57 16.49
CA TYR A 521 -21.87 41.55 15.64
C TYR A 521 -21.53 42.95 16.17
N THR A 522 -20.82 43.75 15.39
CA THR A 522 -20.87 45.21 15.49
C THR A 522 -21.51 45.75 14.23
N THR A 523 -22.72 46.27 14.43
CA THR A 523 -23.55 46.98 13.46
C THR A 523 -22.90 48.32 13.12
N THR A 524 -22.76 48.66 11.83
CA THR A 524 -22.62 50.06 11.40
C THR A 524 -23.90 50.47 10.70
N GLY A 525 -24.76 51.15 11.44
CA GLY A 525 -25.91 51.90 10.94
C GLY A 525 -25.85 53.30 11.54
N THR A 526 -25.70 54.27 10.64
CA THR A 526 -26.02 55.70 10.70
C THR A 526 -26.54 56.32 12.00
N VAL A 527 -25.89 57.43 12.35
CA VAL A 527 -26.21 58.43 13.36
C VAL A 527 -27.61 59.01 13.15
N ASP A 528 -28.44 59.03 14.21
CA ASP A 528 -29.31 60.17 14.50
C ASP A 528 -29.57 60.30 16.02
N LYS A 529 -29.64 61.56 16.46
CA LYS A 529 -29.68 62.04 17.85
C LYS A 529 -30.98 61.66 18.56
N ILE A 530 -30.94 61.51 19.89
CA ILE A 530 -31.79 62.19 20.90
C ILE A 530 -31.42 61.70 22.32
N GLN A 531 -31.39 62.66 23.26
CA GLN A 531 -31.17 62.52 24.70
C GLN A 531 -32.35 61.82 25.41
N THR A 532 -32.12 61.14 26.54
CA THR A 532 -32.61 61.48 27.92
C THR A 532 -32.60 60.27 28.87
N ASN A 533 -32.56 60.60 30.16
CA ASN A 533 -32.36 59.78 31.36
C ASN A 533 -33.46 58.74 31.70
N ASP A 534 -33.09 57.91 32.69
CA ASP A 534 -33.88 57.50 33.87
C ASP A 534 -34.62 56.14 33.93
N THR A 535 -34.32 55.48 35.07
CA THR A 535 -35.19 54.70 35.97
C THR A 535 -35.64 53.26 35.65
N THR A 536 -35.24 52.36 36.55
CA THR A 536 -35.97 51.24 37.21
C THR A 536 -37.29 50.74 36.62
N GLU A 537 -37.40 49.43 36.34
CA GLU A 537 -38.41 48.55 36.97
C GLU A 537 -38.26 47.05 36.59
N GLU A 538 -38.96 46.25 37.38
CA GLU A 538 -38.98 44.80 37.57
C GLU A 538 -39.65 43.96 36.44
N LYS A 539 -39.42 42.62 36.50
CA LYS A 539 -40.28 41.47 36.10
C LYS A 539 -40.05 40.67 34.79
N SER A 540 -40.10 39.36 35.04
CA SER A 540 -40.66 38.23 34.27
C SER A 540 -39.91 37.59 33.09
N VAL A 541 -39.70 36.29 33.31
CA VAL A 541 -39.57 35.16 32.37
C VAL A 541 -40.44 35.30 31.11
N LEU A 542 -39.83 35.12 29.93
CA LEU A 542 -40.48 34.55 28.75
C LEU A 542 -39.44 33.91 27.80
N SER A 543 -39.66 32.62 27.53
CA SER A 543 -38.93 31.78 26.60
C SER A 543 -39.18 32.18 25.14
N SER A 544 -38.14 32.20 24.30
CA SER A 544 -38.29 32.23 22.84
C SER A 544 -37.85 30.90 22.21
N SER A 545 -38.81 29.98 22.18
CA SER A 545 -38.82 28.73 21.43
C SER A 545 -39.11 28.98 19.95
N VAL A 546 -38.14 29.49 19.18
CA VAL A 546 -38.29 29.66 17.72
C VAL A 546 -37.03 29.16 17.02
N GLY A 547 -36.93 27.85 16.87
CA GLY A 547 -35.83 27.21 16.11
C GLY A 547 -36.11 25.73 15.83
N TYR A 548 -36.80 25.05 16.75
CA TYR A 548 -37.09 23.63 16.63
C TYR A 548 -38.30 23.32 15.72
N GLN A 549 -39.33 24.17 15.70
CA GLN A 549 -40.53 23.94 14.87
C GLN A 549 -40.29 24.16 13.35
N GLY A 550 -39.33 25.00 12.98
CA GLY A 550 -38.97 25.24 11.56
C GLY A 550 -38.31 24.01 10.93
N CYS A 551 -37.39 23.37 11.65
CA CYS A 551 -36.70 22.17 11.17
C CYS A 551 -37.63 20.95 11.08
N VAL A 552 -38.60 20.82 11.99
CA VAL A 552 -39.60 19.73 11.96
C VAL A 552 -40.57 19.89 10.78
N ARG A 553 -40.95 21.13 10.42
CA ARG A 553 -41.80 21.38 9.24
C ARG A 553 -41.09 21.07 7.92
N LEU A 554 -39.80 21.41 7.80
CA LEU A 554 -39.01 21.14 6.60
C LEU A 554 -38.79 19.63 6.38
N LEU A 555 -38.53 18.87 7.45
CA LEU A 555 -38.39 17.41 7.37
C LEU A 555 -39.73 16.71 7.07
N ALA A 556 -40.86 17.23 7.60
CA ALA A 556 -42.19 16.73 7.27
C ALA A 556 -42.63 17.07 5.83
N GLN A 557 -42.06 18.11 5.22
CA GLN A 557 -42.33 18.50 3.83
C GLN A 557 -41.52 17.65 2.83
N ILE A 558 -40.28 17.31 3.18
CA ILE A 558 -39.45 16.34 2.45
C ILE A 558 -40.03 14.91 2.56
N GLY A 559 -40.60 14.55 3.71
CA GLY A 559 -41.33 13.29 3.90
C GLY A 559 -42.60 13.18 3.06
N ARG A 560 -43.33 14.29 2.87
CA ARG A 560 -44.56 14.33 2.05
C ARG A 560 -44.29 14.30 0.55
N GLN A 561 -43.21 14.92 0.06
CA GLN A 561 -42.83 14.84 -1.35
C GLN A 561 -42.32 13.45 -1.78
N ARG A 562 -41.89 12.59 -0.85
CA ARG A 562 -41.59 11.17 -1.14
C ARG A 562 -42.83 10.26 -1.17
N ALA A 563 -43.95 10.68 -0.58
CA ALA A 563 -45.19 9.89 -0.56
C ALA A 563 -46.03 10.06 -1.83
N THR A 564 -45.88 11.18 -2.56
CA THR A 564 -46.60 11.44 -3.82
C THR A 564 -46.01 10.72 -5.05
N TRP A 565 -44.83 10.11 -4.95
CA TRP A 565 -44.23 9.27 -6.00
C TRP A 565 -44.52 7.77 -5.84
N ARG A 566 -45.44 7.39 -4.95
CA ARG A 566 -45.93 6.02 -4.75
C ARG A 566 -47.47 5.94 -4.76
N GLY A 567 -48.10 6.58 -5.74
CA GLY A 567 -49.53 6.44 -6.01
C GLY A 567 -49.77 6.14 -7.47
N GLY A 568 -49.84 4.86 -7.83
CA GLY A 568 -50.19 4.41 -9.19
C GLY A 568 -49.42 3.18 -9.64
N ILE A 569 -49.80 2.01 -9.14
CA ILE A 569 -49.98 0.73 -9.86
C ILE A 569 -50.55 -0.24 -8.81
N ALA A 570 -51.78 -0.68 -9.05
CA ALA A 570 -52.49 -1.64 -8.22
C ALA A 570 -51.75 -2.99 -8.19
N SER A 571 -51.64 -3.56 -6.99
CA SER A 571 -51.08 -4.87 -6.73
C SER A 571 -52.05 -5.98 -7.13
N THR A 572 -51.79 -6.66 -8.24
CA THR A 572 -52.15 -8.08 -8.41
C THR A 572 -51.04 -8.94 -7.79
N PRO A 573 -51.36 -10.04 -7.09
CA PRO A 573 -50.34 -10.84 -6.41
C PRO A 573 -49.49 -11.60 -7.43
N ILE A 574 -48.20 -11.26 -7.48
CA ILE A 574 -47.18 -11.99 -8.25
C ILE A 574 -46.62 -13.09 -7.34
N PRO A 575 -46.60 -14.37 -7.76
CA PRO A 575 -46.03 -15.46 -6.97
C PRO A 575 -44.49 -15.32 -6.88
N PRO A 576 -43.85 -15.91 -5.85
CA PRO A 576 -42.42 -15.70 -5.60
C PRO A 576 -41.55 -16.24 -6.75
N VAL A 577 -40.58 -15.42 -7.16
CA VAL A 577 -39.54 -15.80 -8.13
C VAL A 577 -38.54 -16.73 -7.44
N GLU A 578 -38.73 -18.03 -7.61
CA GLU A 578 -37.69 -19.03 -7.40
C GLU A 578 -36.54 -18.80 -8.40
N SER A 579 -35.29 -18.90 -7.92
CA SER A 579 -34.11 -18.79 -8.78
C SER A 579 -34.14 -19.84 -9.89
N ALA A 580 -33.71 -19.46 -11.09
CA ALA A 580 -33.56 -20.37 -12.24
C ALA A 580 -32.52 -21.50 -12.01
N ALA A 581 -31.83 -21.54 -10.87
CA ALA A 581 -30.99 -22.66 -10.45
C ALA A 581 -31.76 -23.75 -9.67
N ALA A 582 -32.98 -23.48 -9.19
CA ALA A 582 -33.78 -24.41 -8.38
C ALA A 582 -34.75 -25.28 -9.19
N LYS A 583 -35.11 -24.89 -10.43
CA LYS A 583 -36.04 -25.66 -11.29
C LYS A 583 -35.39 -26.71 -12.19
N ILE A 584 -34.06 -26.82 -12.21
CA ILE A 584 -33.35 -27.88 -12.95
C ILE A 584 -33.01 -29.09 -12.05
N LEU A 585 -33.19 -28.97 -10.73
CA LEU A 585 -32.81 -30.01 -9.75
C LEU A 585 -34.00 -30.83 -9.18
N ALA A 586 -35.23 -30.63 -9.64
CA ALA A 586 -36.42 -31.24 -9.03
C ALA A 586 -37.37 -32.01 -9.99
N SER A 587 -36.94 -32.33 -11.21
CA SER A 587 -37.66 -33.30 -12.06
C SER A 587 -36.72 -34.45 -12.43
N GLY A 588 -36.99 -35.60 -11.80
CA GLY A 588 -36.23 -36.83 -12.03
C GLY A 588 -36.45 -37.38 -13.44
N ASN A 589 -35.35 -37.73 -14.10
CA ASN A 589 -35.14 -39.06 -14.68
C ASN A 589 -33.68 -39.19 -15.14
N LEU A 590 -32.85 -39.79 -14.28
CA LEU A 590 -31.52 -40.27 -14.64
C LEU A 590 -31.38 -41.72 -14.15
N ALA A 591 -32.17 -42.59 -14.76
CA ALA A 591 -31.69 -43.92 -15.07
C ALA A 591 -30.88 -43.82 -16.38
N ALA A 592 -29.75 -44.53 -16.43
CA ALA A 592 -28.76 -44.56 -17.52
C ALA A 592 -27.79 -43.37 -17.60
N ALA A 593 -26.69 -43.44 -16.83
CA ALA A 593 -25.31 -43.17 -17.28
C ALA A 593 -24.34 -43.08 -16.09
N ARG A 594 -24.22 -44.15 -15.30
CA ARG A 594 -23.05 -44.39 -14.44
C ARG A 594 -22.20 -45.48 -15.10
N ARG A 595 -21.24 -45.11 -15.96
CA ARG A 595 -19.99 -45.86 -16.17
C ARG A 595 -18.86 -44.88 -16.47
N ARG A 596 -17.82 -44.98 -15.64
CA ARG A 596 -16.38 -44.57 -15.74
C ARG A 596 -15.85 -44.42 -17.18
N PRO A 597 -14.78 -43.65 -17.48
CA PRO A 597 -13.45 -43.93 -16.88
C PRO A 597 -12.41 -42.80 -16.71
N GLN A 598 -11.62 -42.94 -15.64
CA GLN A 598 -10.16 -42.75 -15.70
C GLN A 598 -9.57 -43.87 -16.57
N GLN A 599 -9.05 -43.55 -17.74
CA GLN A 599 -7.99 -44.26 -18.48
C GLN A 599 -7.95 -43.69 -19.90
N GLN A 600 -6.91 -42.91 -20.22
CA GLN A 600 -6.23 -42.80 -21.53
C GLN A 600 -5.38 -41.53 -21.54
N GLN A 601 -4.28 -41.58 -20.80
CA GLN A 601 -3.11 -40.77 -21.09
C GLN A 601 -2.02 -41.73 -21.57
N GLN A 602 -2.24 -42.29 -22.75
CA GLN A 602 -1.30 -43.04 -23.58
C GLN A 602 -2.04 -43.34 -24.90
N GLN A 603 -1.34 -43.18 -26.02
CA GLN A 603 -1.80 -43.35 -27.42
C GLN A 603 -2.33 -42.08 -28.12
N LEU A 604 -1.42 -41.14 -28.35
CA LEU A 604 -1.40 -40.35 -29.59
C LEU A 604 0.02 -40.40 -30.20
N GLN A 605 0.50 -41.62 -30.40
CA GLN A 605 1.43 -41.97 -31.46
C GLN A 605 0.65 -42.87 -32.42
N GLY A 606 0.59 -42.49 -33.69
CA GLY A 606 0.12 -43.36 -34.77
C GLY A 606 -1.19 -42.94 -35.41
N ARG A 607 -1.10 -42.12 -36.47
CA ARG A 607 -1.59 -42.44 -37.83
C ARG A 607 -1.61 -41.17 -38.67
N ILE A 608 -0.47 -40.91 -39.31
CA ILE A 608 -0.39 -40.12 -40.54
C ILE A 608 -0.34 -41.12 -41.71
N GLY A 609 -1.16 -40.88 -42.72
CA GLY A 609 -1.12 -41.52 -44.03
C GLY A 609 -2.49 -41.40 -44.72
N LYS A 610 -2.64 -41.04 -45.99
CA LYS A 610 -1.74 -40.72 -47.11
C LYS A 610 -2.60 -39.95 -48.13
N ARG A 611 -2.05 -38.94 -48.81
CA ARG A 611 -2.29 -38.71 -50.24
C ARG A 611 -0.97 -38.24 -50.88
N THR A 612 -0.56 -39.04 -51.86
CA THR A 612 0.48 -38.98 -52.92
C THR A 612 0.59 -37.63 -53.63
N SER A 613 1.68 -37.14 -54.29
CA SER A 613 3.04 -37.56 -54.72
C SER A 613 3.59 -36.41 -55.65
N PRO A 614 4.75 -36.47 -56.35
CA PRO A 614 6.13 -36.88 -55.98
C PRO A 614 7.18 -35.80 -56.34
N LEU A 615 8.41 -35.92 -55.82
CA LEU A 615 9.66 -35.59 -56.54
C LEU A 615 10.82 -36.29 -55.83
N ALA A 616 11.56 -37.09 -56.60
CA ALA A 616 12.60 -37.99 -56.14
C ALA A 616 13.97 -37.44 -56.51
N VAL A 617 14.96 -37.51 -55.61
CA VAL A 617 16.38 -37.77 -55.95
C VAL A 617 17.06 -38.52 -54.79
N LYS A 618 17.87 -39.51 -55.19
CA LYS A 618 18.57 -40.57 -54.45
C LYS A 618 19.51 -40.11 -53.33
N ALA A 619 19.58 -40.92 -52.27
CA ALA A 619 20.76 -41.06 -51.41
C ALA A 619 21.42 -42.42 -51.73
N ASN A 620 22.75 -42.42 -51.87
CA ASN A 620 23.58 -43.62 -51.84
C ASN A 620 24.23 -43.72 -50.46
N ASN A 621 24.15 -44.91 -49.87
CA ASN A 621 25.01 -45.35 -48.77
C ASN A 621 26.44 -45.50 -49.28
N ASP A 622 27.45 -45.24 -48.44
CA ASP A 622 28.42 -46.30 -48.18
C ASP A 622 29.22 -46.14 -46.88
N SER A 623 29.66 -47.31 -46.45
CA SER A 623 30.28 -47.72 -45.19
C SER A 623 31.80 -47.44 -45.10
N GLY A 624 32.39 -47.43 -43.89
CA GLY A 624 33.85 -47.45 -43.77
C GLY A 624 34.46 -47.24 -42.37
N ARG A 625 35.00 -48.34 -41.81
CA ARG A 625 35.85 -48.47 -40.60
C ARG A 625 37.08 -47.56 -40.52
N CYS A 626 37.52 -47.23 -39.29
CA CYS A 626 38.82 -47.61 -38.65
C CYS A 626 39.04 -46.82 -37.33
N ARG A 627 39.18 -47.46 -36.15
CA ARG A 627 40.45 -47.78 -35.40
C ARG A 627 41.44 -46.59 -35.34
N HIS A 628 41.96 -46.11 -34.21
CA HIS A 628 42.65 -46.84 -33.12
C HIS A 628 42.95 -45.96 -31.87
N ARG A 629 42.99 -46.60 -30.67
CA ARG A 629 43.95 -46.44 -29.51
C ARG A 629 44.19 -45.05 -28.90
N ASN A 630 43.96 -44.78 -27.61
CA ASN A 630 44.56 -45.25 -26.33
C ASN A 630 44.98 -43.94 -25.60
N GLN A 631 45.01 -43.73 -24.28
CA GLN A 631 45.00 -44.55 -23.06
C GLN A 631 44.81 -43.56 -21.88
N SER A 632 43.92 -43.81 -20.91
CA SER A 632 44.19 -44.24 -19.50
C SER A 632 44.92 -43.18 -18.62
N ASN A 633 44.46 -42.76 -17.43
CA ASN A 633 44.06 -43.48 -16.19
C ASN A 633 43.03 -42.60 -15.43
N ARG A 634 41.95 -43.02 -14.73
CA ARG A 634 41.55 -44.15 -13.86
C ARG A 634 42.22 -44.26 -12.47
N ALA A 635 41.45 -43.90 -11.44
CA ALA A 635 41.15 -44.63 -10.19
C ALA A 635 39.99 -43.86 -9.49
N ALA A 636 38.75 -44.32 -9.21
CA ALA A 636 38.17 -45.56 -8.66
C ALA A 636 38.76 -45.93 -7.28
N SER A 637 38.04 -46.21 -6.18
CA SER A 637 36.63 -46.59 -5.91
C SER A 637 36.29 -46.28 -4.43
N LYS A 638 35.03 -46.19 -4.00
CA LYS A 638 34.26 -47.33 -3.46
C LYS A 638 32.75 -47.01 -3.39
N VAL A 639 31.96 -48.02 -3.71
CA VAL A 639 30.49 -48.09 -3.70
C VAL A 639 30.04 -49.01 -2.55
N GLN A 640 28.98 -48.63 -1.84
CA GLN A 640 27.98 -49.50 -1.19
C GLN A 640 26.72 -48.63 -0.93
N GLN A 641 25.70 -48.69 -1.78
CA GLN A 641 24.48 -49.52 -1.69
C GLN A 641 23.58 -49.25 -0.46
N LEU A 642 22.42 -48.60 -0.69
CA LEU A 642 21.05 -49.12 -0.50
C LEU A 642 20.03 -47.98 -0.21
N GLY A 643 18.85 -48.06 -0.85
CA GLY A 643 17.61 -47.47 -0.34
C GLY A 643 16.99 -46.35 -1.17
N ASN A 644 16.30 -46.72 -2.26
CA ASN A 644 15.23 -45.90 -2.83
C ASN A 644 14.05 -45.84 -1.85
N VAL A 645 13.61 -44.64 -1.46
CA VAL A 645 12.23 -44.38 -1.02
C VAL A 645 11.76 -43.11 -1.70
N GLU A 646 10.77 -43.28 -2.59
CA GLU A 646 9.99 -42.22 -3.21
C GLU A 646 9.27 -41.39 -2.12
N GLN A 647 9.44 -40.07 -2.12
CA GLN A 647 8.57 -39.17 -1.36
C GLN A 647 7.47 -38.65 -2.27
N ALA A 648 6.27 -39.19 -2.05
CA ALA A 648 5.02 -38.74 -2.65
C ALA A 648 4.61 -37.34 -2.12
N PRO A 649 3.89 -36.52 -2.93
CA PRO A 649 3.40 -35.23 -2.50
C PRO A 649 2.19 -35.37 -1.57
N ILE A 650 2.26 -34.79 -0.37
CA ILE A 650 1.13 -34.69 0.55
C ILE A 650 0.19 -33.59 0.05
N VAL A 651 -0.89 -34.01 -0.60
CA VAL A 651 -2.08 -33.21 -0.87
C VAL A 651 -3.01 -33.32 0.35
N ALA A 652 -3.05 -32.29 1.19
CA ALA A 652 -4.02 -32.23 2.28
C ALA A 652 -5.40 -31.77 1.73
N ARG A 653 -6.31 -32.74 1.53
CA ARG A 653 -7.75 -32.47 1.37
C ARG A 653 -8.36 -32.15 2.74
N LEU A 654 -8.89 -30.93 2.88
CA LEU A 654 -9.81 -30.57 3.96
C LEU A 654 -11.17 -31.23 3.71
N THR A 655 -11.56 -32.15 4.59
CA THR A 655 -12.93 -32.68 4.66
C THR A 655 -13.48 -32.35 6.04
N LEU A 656 -14.52 -31.52 6.08
CA LEU A 656 -15.25 -31.15 7.29
C LEU A 656 -16.15 -32.31 7.72
N SER A 657 -16.04 -32.72 8.97
CA SER A 657 -16.96 -33.64 9.64
C SER A 657 -17.50 -32.96 10.92
N PRO A 658 -18.83 -32.98 11.16
CA PRO A 658 -19.44 -32.37 12.33
C PRO A 658 -19.50 -33.40 13.47
N ARG A 659 -18.78 -33.14 14.58
CA ARG A 659 -19.16 -33.42 16.00
C ARG A 659 -17.93 -33.43 16.91
N GLY A 660 -17.96 -32.54 17.91
CA GLY A 660 -17.40 -32.67 19.26
C GLY A 660 -15.94 -33.12 19.43
N CYS A 661 -15.04 -32.17 19.71
CA CYS A 661 -13.73 -32.48 20.31
C CYS A 661 -13.71 -32.06 21.79
N ARG A 662 -13.50 -33.06 22.66
CA ARG A 662 -13.00 -32.91 24.03
C ARG A 662 -11.51 -32.58 23.96
N VAL A 663 -11.08 -31.60 24.75
CA VAL A 663 -9.66 -31.26 24.97
C VAL A 663 -9.07 -32.27 25.96
N VAL A 664 -8.03 -32.98 25.56
CA VAL A 664 -7.14 -33.73 26.47
C VAL A 664 -5.95 -32.82 26.77
N GLN A 665 -5.81 -32.41 28.03
CA GLN A 665 -4.62 -31.73 28.55
C GLN A 665 -3.48 -32.74 28.66
N GLN A 666 -2.39 -32.53 27.94
CA GLN A 666 -1.08 -33.07 28.31
C GLN A 666 -0.34 -32.00 29.10
N GLN A 667 -0.18 -32.24 30.41
CA GLN A 667 0.79 -31.54 31.24
C GLN A 667 2.18 -32.10 30.91
N GLN A 668 3.06 -31.28 30.33
CA GLN A 668 4.50 -31.50 30.39
C GLN A 668 5.06 -30.61 31.50
N GLN A 669 5.44 -31.25 32.61
CA GLN A 669 6.32 -30.65 33.61
C GLN A 669 7.73 -30.63 33.02
N HIS A 670 8.30 -29.44 32.82
CA HIS A 670 9.74 -29.29 32.63
C HIS A 670 10.37 -28.97 33.98
N GLN A 671 11.21 -29.88 34.47
CA GLN A 671 12.17 -29.65 35.55
C GLN A 671 13.35 -28.85 34.98
N GLU A 672 13.72 -27.77 35.65
CA GLU A 672 15.00 -27.06 35.47
C GLU A 672 16.16 -27.91 36.01
N PRO A 673 17.34 -27.94 35.37
CA PRO A 673 18.54 -28.49 35.97
C PRO A 673 19.34 -27.41 36.73
N ASP A 674 19.73 -27.76 37.96
CA ASP A 674 20.53 -26.97 38.90
C ASP A 674 21.93 -26.57 38.37
N GLU A 675 22.34 -25.35 38.69
CA GLU A 675 23.73 -24.87 38.59
C GLU A 675 24.64 -25.55 39.64
N PRO A 676 25.88 -25.94 39.30
CA PRO A 676 26.88 -26.28 40.31
C PRO A 676 27.68 -25.03 40.71
N THR A 677 27.57 -24.67 41.98
CA THR A 677 28.49 -23.80 42.71
C THR A 677 29.77 -24.57 43.00
N VAL A 678 30.94 -24.08 42.56
CA VAL A 678 32.22 -24.41 43.21
C VAL A 678 33.11 -23.17 43.25
N THR A 679 33.38 -22.75 44.49
CA THR A 679 34.46 -21.88 44.92
C THR A 679 35.81 -22.62 44.91
N ASN A 680 36.72 -22.18 44.04
CA ASN A 680 38.17 -21.94 44.21
C ASN A 680 38.88 -22.00 42.85
#